data_AF-A0A940VIM1-F1
#
_entry.id   AF-A0A940VIM1-F1
#
_cell.length_a   1.000
_cell.length_b   1.000
_cell.length_c   1.000
_cell.angle_alpha   90.00
_cell.angle_beta   90.00
_cell.angle_gamma   90.00
#
_symmetry.space_group_name_H-M   'P 1'
#
loop_
_entity.id
_entity.type
_entity.pdbx_description
1 polymer ?
#
loop_
_entity_poly.entity_id
_entity_poly.type
_entity_poly.pdbx_seq_one_letter_code
_entity_poly.pdbx_strand_id
1 'polypeptide(L)'
;MLELGLVKGLLIALGIVIVLIVFYKSIVIVGGNEIAILERKYFGKAMPQGRVIAQEKEIGIQAKTLGPGLHFLVPFIYSTKKQQFTLIKENEIGLVESIDGNSIPPGKIFGRTVDGHNTFQDGSAFLANNGEKGPQIPVIPAGTYRINPVLFNVRVVPVTVIPTGQIGVVTSMDGQQIQPGRLLAERIVGHSSFENGQAFLDQGGQRGPQIDILLPGTYRINRDLFKVELKEATVVPANKIGLVTAKDGMALPEHEFVASHIDGHRDFQDASAFLANDGQRGPQFDVLKPGTYYINPMMFSVTLDDVAVVERGQVAVVVSNVGEEPKHVKQAVDESAADGKLSDDTQNAVEARLRSGIERYVVPAGFRGIQQEVVGPGTYYLNRMAFIAYMIDTTNITIDWDESKETKFDPLKVVSKDGFEMGISVKVIIRVRPDQAPYMVSKIGSIENLINHVIHPMIDSSFRNQASSTSAMNFMQDRQSEQKKAEEAARLELERYHVECVSVLICQINLPQELMKTQTERIIAEQQMEMYYSQQQAESKRIATEKTRAEADQQKNLVEAEIGVKIAVQNKEKAIRFAEGEAETIRLKKEGEAKGIAAVGKAEGERILAIGKATAESYELQNRAIGEEGVVSIEIAKQIAAGNIKVTPDFLVQGNENLGGLLSAYLTQNMVSRTNSDKPIVTPEI
;
A
#
# COMPACT_ATOMS: atom_id res chain seq x y z
N MET A 1 -116.02 80.28 25.48
CA MET A 1 -114.77 80.13 26.25
C MET A 1 -114.32 78.68 26.47
N LEU A 2 -115.18 77.66 26.34
CA LEU A 2 -114.78 76.24 26.51
C LEU A 2 -113.91 75.66 25.37
N GLU A 3 -114.16 76.04 24.12
CA GLU A 3 -113.41 75.56 22.94
C GLU A 3 -111.91 75.93 22.98
N LEU A 4 -111.57 77.14 23.46
CA LEU A 4 -110.19 77.63 23.50
C LEU A 4 -109.33 76.92 24.57
N GLY A 5 -109.96 76.42 25.64
CA GLY A 5 -109.28 75.67 26.70
C GLY A 5 -108.91 74.25 26.27
N LEU A 6 -109.76 73.62 25.45
CA LEU A 6 -109.55 72.26 24.95
C LEU A 6 -108.45 72.21 23.87
N VAL A 7 -108.41 73.21 22.97
CA VAL A 7 -107.32 73.37 21.98
C VAL A 7 -105.99 73.68 22.66
N LYS A 8 -105.96 74.54 23.69
CA LYS A 8 -104.75 74.80 24.50
C LYS A 8 -104.29 73.55 25.25
N GLY A 9 -105.21 72.79 25.84
CA GLY A 9 -104.90 71.52 26.51
C GLY A 9 -104.33 70.48 25.54
N LEU A 10 -104.87 70.39 24.32
CA LEU A 10 -104.40 69.48 23.28
C LEU A 10 -103.03 69.89 22.71
N LEU A 11 -102.77 71.19 22.55
CA LEU A 11 -101.45 71.72 22.17
C LEU A 11 -100.39 71.50 23.26
N ILE A 12 -100.77 71.64 24.54
CA ILE A 12 -99.88 71.35 25.68
C ILE A 12 -99.59 69.84 25.74
N ALA A 13 -100.61 68.99 25.59
CA ALA A 13 -100.45 67.54 25.55
C ALA A 13 -99.57 67.09 24.36
N LEU A 14 -99.80 67.66 23.17
CA LEU A 14 -98.97 67.40 21.98
C LEU A 14 -97.52 67.87 22.21
N GLY A 15 -97.33 69.04 22.82
CA GLY A 15 -96.02 69.54 23.21
C GLY A 15 -95.30 68.60 24.19
N ILE A 16 -96.02 68.11 25.20
CA ILE A 16 -95.49 67.12 26.16
C ILE A 16 -95.15 65.81 25.47
N VAL A 17 -95.98 65.32 24.55
CA VAL A 17 -95.72 64.10 23.77
C VAL A 17 -94.48 64.27 22.88
N ILE A 18 -94.35 65.41 22.20
CA ILE A 18 -93.16 65.72 21.40
C ILE A 18 -91.91 65.79 22.29
N VAL A 19 -92.00 66.44 23.45
CA VAL A 19 -90.88 66.50 24.42
C VAL A 19 -90.51 65.12 24.94
N LEU A 20 -91.49 64.26 25.26
CA LEU A 20 -91.25 62.88 25.69
C LEU A 20 -90.65 62.02 24.57
N ILE A 21 -91.10 62.18 23.33
CA ILE A 21 -90.52 61.50 22.16
C ILE A 21 -89.07 61.95 21.93
N VAL A 22 -88.81 63.26 22.02
CA VAL A 22 -87.46 63.82 21.90
C VAL A 22 -86.59 63.31 23.05
N PHE A 23 -87.09 63.29 24.28
CA PHE A 23 -86.37 62.80 25.45
C PHE A 23 -86.03 61.30 25.33
N TYR A 24 -87.00 60.46 24.96
CA TYR A 24 -86.80 59.03 24.74
C TYR A 24 -85.79 58.76 23.61
N LYS A 25 -85.93 59.47 22.48
CA LYS A 25 -84.96 59.40 21.38
C LYS A 25 -83.61 60.05 21.70
N SER A 26 -83.50 60.80 22.79
CA SER A 26 -82.23 61.41 23.22
C SER A 26 -81.33 60.45 24.00
N ILE A 27 -81.86 59.34 24.51
CA ILE A 27 -81.09 58.36 25.27
C ILE A 27 -80.47 57.37 24.29
N VAL A 28 -79.14 57.41 24.18
CA VAL A 28 -78.37 56.45 23.40
C VAL A 28 -77.57 55.56 24.35
N ILE A 29 -77.95 54.29 24.41
CA ILE A 29 -77.23 53.26 25.17
C ILE A 29 -76.27 52.56 24.21
N VAL A 30 -74.97 52.65 24.49
CA VAL A 30 -73.93 51.96 23.72
C VAL A 30 -73.53 50.69 24.47
N GLY A 31 -73.62 49.54 23.80
CA GLY A 31 -73.31 48.24 24.40
C GLY A 31 -71.83 48.12 24.82
N GLY A 32 -71.53 47.20 25.74
CA GLY A 32 -70.18 47.02 26.30
C GLY A 32 -69.08 46.73 25.28
N ASN A 33 -69.43 46.18 24.10
CA ASN A 33 -68.53 45.84 23.01
C ASN A 33 -68.74 46.72 21.76
N GLU A 34 -69.39 47.86 21.91
CA GLU A 34 -69.74 48.77 20.82
C GLU A 34 -69.19 50.17 21.07
N ILE A 35 -68.84 50.86 19.99
CA ILE A 35 -68.65 52.32 19.95
C ILE A 35 -69.82 52.94 19.18
N ALA A 36 -70.21 54.16 19.56
CA ALA A 36 -71.12 54.96 18.74
C ALA A 36 -70.35 56.04 17.97
N ILE A 37 -70.49 56.00 16.65
CA ILE A 37 -70.01 57.02 15.72
C ILE A 37 -71.09 58.10 15.63
N LEU A 38 -70.69 59.34 15.85
CA LEU A 38 -71.57 60.49 15.84
C LEU A 38 -71.58 61.16 14.47
N GLU A 39 -72.74 61.54 13.98
CA GLU A 39 -72.92 62.41 12.83
C GLU A 39 -73.76 63.61 13.25
N ARG A 40 -73.27 64.83 13.00
CA ARG A 40 -73.95 66.07 13.34
C ARG A 40 -74.62 66.65 12.09
N LYS A 41 -75.95 66.84 12.10
CA LYS A 41 -76.75 67.06 10.88
C LYS A 41 -77.05 68.52 10.51
N TYR A 42 -77.48 69.37 11.45
CA TYR A 42 -78.12 70.66 11.09
C TYR A 42 -77.51 71.93 11.72
N PHE A 43 -76.75 71.82 12.80
CA PHE A 43 -76.27 72.99 13.55
C PHE A 43 -74.76 72.93 13.71
N GLY A 44 -73.95 73.81 13.12
CA GLY A 44 -72.48 73.80 13.30
C GLY A 44 -71.73 74.57 12.22
N LYS A 45 -70.40 74.61 12.29
CA LYS A 45 -69.55 75.14 11.20
C LYS A 45 -69.56 74.15 10.02
N ALA A 46 -69.58 74.66 8.79
CA ALA A 46 -69.39 73.82 7.61
C ALA A 46 -67.95 73.30 7.56
N MET A 47 -67.76 72.04 7.14
CA MET A 47 -66.42 71.45 7.00
C MET A 47 -65.64 72.14 5.88
N PRO A 48 -64.31 72.33 6.03
CA PRO A 48 -63.44 72.77 4.95
C PRO A 48 -63.50 71.83 3.74
N GLN A 49 -63.36 72.37 2.52
CA GLN A 49 -63.36 71.56 1.29
C GLN A 49 -62.20 70.55 1.31
N GLY A 50 -62.48 69.29 0.98
CA GLY A 50 -61.49 68.19 0.90
C GLY A 50 -61.42 67.29 2.15
N ARG A 51 -62.07 67.67 3.26
CA ARG A 51 -62.17 66.87 4.49
C ARG A 51 -63.46 66.03 4.49
N VAL A 52 -63.39 64.81 5.02
CA VAL A 52 -64.51 63.85 5.08
C VAL A 52 -65.03 63.68 6.52
N ILE A 53 -64.18 63.93 7.51
CA ILE A 53 -64.44 63.75 8.94
C ILE A 53 -64.46 65.11 9.65
N ALA A 54 -65.56 65.40 10.34
CA ALA A 54 -65.79 66.63 11.08
C ALA A 54 -65.02 66.67 12.41
N GLN A 55 -64.44 67.83 12.72
CA GLN A 55 -63.91 68.16 14.05
C GLN A 55 -65.02 68.70 14.98
N GLU A 56 -64.67 68.95 16.24
CA GLU A 56 -65.65 69.35 17.26
C GLU A 56 -66.43 70.62 16.84
N LYS A 57 -67.77 70.51 16.80
CA LYS A 57 -68.72 71.58 16.38
C LYS A 57 -68.86 71.79 14.87
N GLU A 58 -68.28 70.94 14.04
CA GLU A 58 -68.52 70.92 12.58
C GLU A 58 -69.68 69.99 12.20
N ILE A 59 -70.36 70.27 11.09
CA ILE A 59 -71.44 69.45 10.54
C ILE A 59 -70.83 68.27 9.77
N GLY A 60 -71.24 67.04 10.06
CA GLY A 60 -70.72 65.82 9.43
C GLY A 60 -70.42 64.69 10.43
N ILE A 61 -69.84 63.60 9.92
CA ILE A 61 -69.40 62.45 10.74
C ILE A 61 -68.21 62.89 11.59
N GLN A 62 -68.35 62.80 12.91
CA GLN A 62 -67.36 63.29 13.86
C GLN A 62 -66.17 62.33 13.98
N ALA A 63 -64.98 62.90 14.20
CA ALA A 63 -63.77 62.12 14.51
C ALA A 63 -63.86 61.41 15.88
N LYS A 64 -64.45 62.08 16.88
CA LYS A 64 -64.65 61.55 18.23
C LYS A 64 -65.77 60.52 18.28
N THR A 65 -65.48 59.36 18.86
CA THR A 65 -66.46 58.30 19.12
C THR A 65 -66.91 58.34 20.58
N LEU A 66 -68.09 57.77 20.85
CA LEU A 66 -68.57 57.55 22.21
C LEU A 66 -68.32 56.11 22.62
N GLY A 67 -67.71 55.93 23.78
CA GLY A 67 -67.51 54.63 24.40
C GLY A 67 -68.79 54.03 24.98
N PRO A 68 -68.72 52.81 25.54
CA PRO A 68 -69.86 52.14 26.15
C PRO A 68 -70.43 52.95 27.32
N GLY A 69 -71.75 52.95 27.46
CA GLY A 69 -72.44 53.72 28.49
C GLY A 69 -73.71 54.41 28.01
N LEU A 70 -74.35 55.13 28.92
CA LEU A 70 -75.53 55.95 28.65
C LEU A 70 -75.07 57.35 28.23
N HIS A 71 -75.46 57.76 27.03
CA HIS A 71 -75.17 59.08 26.48
C HIS A 71 -76.48 59.81 26.15
N PHE A 72 -76.53 61.10 26.48
CA PHE A 72 -77.68 61.95 26.15
C PHE A 72 -77.35 62.81 24.93
N LEU A 73 -78.02 62.53 23.80
CA LEU A 73 -77.77 63.17 22.52
C LEU A 73 -79.07 63.67 21.91
N VAL A 74 -79.12 64.96 21.56
CA VAL A 74 -80.33 65.53 20.97
C VAL A 74 -80.56 64.95 19.56
N PRO A 75 -81.66 64.22 19.29
CA PRO A 75 -81.83 63.35 18.11
C PRO A 75 -81.98 64.10 16.79
N PHE A 76 -82.31 65.39 16.82
CA PHE A 76 -82.34 66.24 15.63
C PHE A 76 -81.00 66.95 15.38
N ILE A 77 -80.04 66.90 16.32
CA ILE A 77 -78.69 67.45 16.13
C ILE A 77 -77.72 66.33 15.77
N TYR A 78 -77.80 65.21 16.46
CA TYR A 78 -76.90 64.08 16.33
C TYR A 78 -77.62 62.81 15.86
N SER A 79 -76.94 62.06 15.00
CA SER A 79 -77.30 60.72 14.55
C SER A 79 -76.20 59.77 14.97
N THR A 80 -76.55 58.63 15.54
CA THR A 80 -75.58 57.66 16.04
C THR A 80 -75.64 56.37 15.25
N LYS A 81 -74.47 55.90 14.79
CA LYS A 81 -74.29 54.56 14.23
C LYS A 81 -73.42 53.75 15.19
N LYS A 82 -73.93 52.62 15.66
CA LYS A 82 -73.19 51.72 16.55
C LYS A 82 -72.34 50.76 15.72
N GLN A 83 -71.13 50.50 16.18
CA GLN A 83 -70.23 49.54 15.56
C GLN A 83 -69.46 48.77 16.62
N GLN A 84 -69.16 47.51 16.34
CA GLN A 84 -68.39 46.65 17.23
C GLN A 84 -66.93 47.09 17.32
N PHE A 85 -66.30 46.80 18.46
CA PHE A 85 -64.86 47.03 18.63
C PHE A 85 -64.02 46.22 17.64
N THR A 86 -62.88 46.78 17.25
CA THR A 86 -61.89 46.08 16.45
C THR A 86 -61.14 45.11 17.35
N LEU A 87 -61.36 43.81 17.14
CA LEU A 87 -60.64 42.74 17.84
C LEU A 87 -59.45 42.29 17.00
N ILE A 88 -58.25 42.37 17.57
CA ILE A 88 -57.01 41.86 16.99
C ILE A 88 -56.53 40.72 17.89
N LYS A 89 -56.41 39.50 17.34
CA LYS A 89 -55.97 38.33 18.11
C LYS A 89 -54.47 38.38 18.39
N GLU A 90 -54.00 37.51 19.28
CA GLU A 90 -52.60 37.45 19.72
C GLU A 90 -51.58 37.23 18.58
N ASN A 91 -51.96 36.46 17.55
CA ASN A 91 -51.14 36.16 16.37
C ASN A 91 -51.44 37.09 15.17
N GLU A 92 -52.07 38.22 15.42
CA GLU A 92 -52.45 39.20 14.40
C GLU A 92 -51.94 40.60 14.79
N ILE A 93 -51.77 41.45 13.78
CA ILE A 93 -51.48 42.88 13.93
C ILE A 93 -52.51 43.67 13.12
N GLY A 94 -52.84 44.87 13.58
CA GLY A 94 -53.68 45.81 12.84
C GLY A 94 -52.82 46.78 12.04
N LEU A 95 -52.93 46.75 10.71
CA LEU A 95 -52.41 47.79 9.83
C LEU A 95 -53.46 48.87 9.67
N VAL A 96 -53.06 50.14 9.82
CA VAL A 96 -53.98 51.27 9.83
C VAL A 96 -53.78 52.12 8.59
N GLU A 97 -54.88 52.46 7.93
CA GLU A 97 -54.94 53.45 6.86
C GLU A 97 -55.90 54.57 7.28
N SER A 98 -55.42 55.80 7.31
CA SER A 98 -56.25 56.96 7.64
C SER A 98 -56.94 57.49 6.39
N ILE A 99 -58.26 57.64 6.44
CA ILE A 99 -59.07 58.15 5.32
C ILE A 99 -58.96 59.68 5.21
N ASP A 100 -58.70 60.35 6.34
CA ASP A 100 -58.65 61.80 6.46
C ASP A 100 -57.42 62.27 7.26
N GLY A 101 -57.03 63.53 7.08
CA GLY A 101 -55.80 64.11 7.63
C GLY A 101 -55.05 64.99 6.62
N ASN A 102 -53.88 65.47 7.02
CA ASN A 102 -52.97 66.22 6.15
C ASN A 102 -52.42 65.32 5.04
N SER A 103 -52.06 65.89 3.90
CA SER A 103 -51.43 65.11 2.82
C SER A 103 -50.02 64.65 3.21
N ILE A 104 -49.66 63.43 2.85
CA ILE A 104 -48.29 62.91 3.02
C ILE A 104 -47.33 63.77 2.18
N PRO A 105 -46.20 64.22 2.75
CA PRO A 105 -45.21 64.99 2.01
C PRO A 105 -44.73 64.25 0.75
N PRO A 106 -44.47 64.96 -0.37
CA PRO A 106 -43.98 64.33 -1.58
C PRO A 106 -42.67 63.60 -1.33
N GLY A 107 -42.60 62.33 -1.76
CA GLY A 107 -41.44 61.45 -1.57
C GLY A 107 -41.59 60.44 -0.42
N LYS A 108 -42.60 60.59 0.45
CA LYS A 108 -42.98 59.58 1.45
C LYS A 108 -44.24 58.83 1.00
N ILE A 109 -44.39 57.59 1.46
CA ILE A 109 -45.55 56.74 1.16
C ILE A 109 -46.42 56.53 2.40
N PHE A 110 -45.80 56.50 3.59
CA PHE A 110 -46.50 56.29 4.85
C PHE A 110 -46.62 57.57 5.67
N GLY A 111 -47.76 57.70 6.35
CA GLY A 111 -48.03 58.76 7.29
C GLY A 111 -47.22 58.59 8.59
N ARG A 112 -46.68 59.70 9.08
CA ARG A 112 -45.90 59.74 10.33
C ARG A 112 -46.74 59.36 11.56
N THR A 113 -46.08 58.80 12.56
CA THR A 113 -46.69 58.58 13.88
C THR A 113 -46.95 59.92 14.58
N VAL A 114 -48.10 60.04 15.22
CA VAL A 114 -48.51 61.23 15.96
C VAL A 114 -48.79 60.85 17.41
N ASP A 115 -48.37 61.65 18.38
CA ASP A 115 -48.58 61.31 19.79
C ASP A 115 -49.97 61.73 20.30
N GLY A 116 -50.39 61.17 21.44
CA GLY A 116 -51.57 61.63 22.19
C GLY A 116 -52.94 61.09 21.74
N HIS A 117 -52.99 60.24 20.71
CA HIS A 117 -54.24 59.69 20.14
C HIS A 117 -54.60 58.26 20.60
N ASN A 118 -53.86 57.72 21.59
CA ASN A 118 -54.12 56.44 22.26
C ASN A 118 -54.33 55.25 21.29
N THR A 119 -53.37 55.05 20.36
CA THR A 119 -53.40 53.96 19.36
C THR A 119 -54.66 54.03 18.48
N PHE A 120 -54.88 55.18 17.84
CA PHE A 120 -56.01 55.44 16.94
C PHE A 120 -57.41 55.39 17.56
N GLN A 121 -57.53 55.33 18.89
CA GLN A 121 -58.82 55.37 19.57
C GLN A 121 -59.40 56.78 19.69
N ASP A 122 -58.55 57.81 19.71
CA ASP A 122 -58.98 59.21 19.69
C ASP A 122 -58.69 59.86 18.31
N GLY A 123 -59.68 59.77 17.42
CA GLY A 123 -59.61 60.37 16.09
C GLY A 123 -59.52 61.90 16.10
N SER A 124 -60.07 62.57 17.12
CA SER A 124 -60.00 64.03 17.23
C SER A 124 -58.60 64.47 17.58
N ALA A 125 -57.94 63.80 18.53
CA ALA A 125 -56.55 64.05 18.88
C ALA A 125 -55.61 63.79 17.69
N PHE A 126 -55.84 62.72 16.91
CA PHE A 126 -55.06 62.42 15.71
C PHE A 126 -55.11 63.56 14.67
N LEU A 127 -56.31 64.06 14.35
CA LEU A 127 -56.46 65.16 13.39
C LEU A 127 -55.95 66.50 13.95
N ALA A 128 -56.10 66.74 15.27
CA ALA A 128 -55.60 67.95 15.92
C ALA A 128 -54.07 68.01 15.94
N ASN A 129 -53.41 66.86 16.09
CA ASN A 129 -51.95 66.75 16.15
C ASN A 129 -51.30 66.57 14.76
N ASN A 130 -51.96 67.03 13.69
CA ASN A 130 -51.46 66.96 12.31
C ASN A 130 -51.25 65.52 11.79
N GLY A 131 -52.18 64.62 12.07
CA GLY A 131 -52.24 63.29 11.46
C GLY A 131 -52.31 63.35 9.93
N GLU A 132 -51.64 62.40 9.28
CA GLU A 132 -51.52 62.33 7.83
C GLU A 132 -52.48 61.29 7.24
N LYS A 133 -53.03 61.59 6.06
CA LYS A 133 -53.95 60.72 5.32
C LYS A 133 -53.16 59.63 4.58
N GLY A 134 -53.62 58.38 4.62
CA GLY A 134 -53.03 57.24 3.93
C GLY A 134 -52.53 56.15 4.89
N PRO A 135 -51.75 55.18 4.40
CA PRO A 135 -51.18 54.11 5.21
C PRO A 135 -50.32 54.66 6.35
N GLN A 136 -50.47 54.16 7.56
CA GLN A 136 -49.74 54.63 8.73
C GLN A 136 -48.56 53.70 9.05
N ILE A 137 -47.47 54.26 9.57
CA ILE A 137 -46.29 53.49 10.02
C ILE A 137 -46.60 52.57 11.21
N PRO A 138 -47.19 53.04 12.33
CA PRO A 138 -47.32 52.23 13.53
C PRO A 138 -48.36 51.12 13.35
N VAL A 139 -48.02 49.94 13.85
CA VAL A 139 -48.93 48.79 13.89
C VAL A 139 -49.69 48.76 15.22
N ILE A 140 -50.91 48.23 15.19
CA ILE A 140 -51.70 48.02 16.40
C ILE A 140 -51.41 46.60 16.92
N PRO A 141 -50.94 46.43 18.17
CA PRO A 141 -50.70 45.12 18.76
C PRO A 141 -52.02 44.40 19.08
N ALA A 142 -51.95 43.13 19.47
CA ALA A 142 -53.12 42.35 19.87
C ALA A 142 -53.92 43.03 21.00
N GLY A 143 -55.24 42.99 20.91
CA GLY A 143 -56.12 43.66 21.86
C GLY A 143 -57.49 44.00 21.26
N THR A 144 -58.32 44.64 22.09
CA THR A 144 -59.63 45.14 21.68
C THR A 144 -59.61 46.67 21.67
N TYR A 145 -59.82 47.24 20.49
CA TYR A 145 -59.64 48.68 20.28
C TYR A 145 -60.94 49.37 19.87
N ARG A 146 -61.11 50.59 20.37
CA ARG A 146 -62.24 51.48 20.12
C ARG A 146 -61.93 52.44 18.97
N ILE A 147 -61.68 51.90 17.79
CA ILE A 147 -61.22 52.69 16.63
C ILE A 147 -62.41 53.14 15.79
N ASN A 148 -62.41 54.41 15.37
CA ASN A 148 -63.41 54.93 14.46
C ASN A 148 -63.20 54.37 13.04
N PRO A 149 -64.04 53.46 12.56
CA PRO A 149 -63.85 52.74 11.30
C PRO A 149 -64.19 53.60 10.07
N VAL A 150 -64.78 54.77 10.28
CA VAL A 150 -65.04 55.75 9.20
C VAL A 150 -63.85 56.69 9.01
N LEU A 151 -63.01 56.86 10.03
CA LEU A 151 -61.77 57.64 9.95
C LEU A 151 -60.56 56.73 9.65
N PHE A 152 -60.49 55.56 10.27
CA PHE A 152 -59.38 54.62 10.14
C PHE A 152 -59.86 53.28 9.61
N ASN A 153 -59.27 52.84 8.51
CA ASN A 153 -59.44 51.49 8.00
C ASN A 153 -58.37 50.58 8.64
N VAL A 154 -58.80 49.62 9.47
CA VAL A 154 -57.90 48.68 10.15
C VAL A 154 -57.95 47.33 9.45
N ARG A 155 -56.84 46.95 8.81
CA ARG A 155 -56.67 45.64 8.19
C ARG A 155 -55.94 44.72 9.15
N VAL A 156 -56.62 43.67 9.59
CA VAL A 156 -56.03 42.64 10.46
C VAL A 156 -55.25 41.66 9.60
N VAL A 157 -53.95 41.52 9.88
CA VAL A 157 -53.04 40.61 9.16
C VAL A 157 -52.27 39.75 10.17
N PRO A 158 -51.85 38.53 9.82
CA PRO A 158 -51.07 37.70 10.73
C PRO A 158 -49.68 38.30 11.00
N VAL A 159 -49.16 38.07 12.21
CA VAL A 159 -47.78 38.42 12.59
C VAL A 159 -46.77 37.74 11.67
N THR A 160 -45.60 38.35 11.50
CA THR A 160 -44.51 37.76 10.71
C THR A 160 -43.80 36.72 11.55
N VAL A 161 -43.98 35.44 11.22
CA VAL A 161 -43.28 34.32 11.89
C VAL A 161 -42.17 33.82 10.98
N ILE A 162 -40.96 33.72 11.52
CA ILE A 162 -39.80 33.16 10.85
C ILE A 162 -39.49 31.83 11.52
N PRO A 163 -39.75 30.70 10.84
CA PRO A 163 -39.48 29.38 11.37
C PRO A 163 -38.00 29.18 11.70
N THR A 164 -37.71 28.27 12.63
CA THR A 164 -36.35 27.76 12.84
C THR A 164 -35.80 27.13 11.57
N GLY A 165 -34.57 27.49 11.21
CA GLY A 165 -33.92 27.05 9.96
C GLY A 165 -34.14 27.99 8.77
N GLN A 166 -34.91 29.06 8.95
CA GLN A 166 -35.13 30.10 7.93
C GLN A 166 -34.68 31.48 8.44
N ILE A 167 -34.52 32.41 7.50
CA ILE A 167 -34.27 33.82 7.74
C ILE A 167 -35.32 34.67 7.01
N GLY A 168 -35.61 35.84 7.54
CA GLY A 168 -36.44 36.84 6.88
C GLY A 168 -35.56 37.90 6.23
N VAL A 169 -35.58 37.97 4.91
CA VAL A 169 -34.93 39.05 4.15
C VAL A 169 -35.93 40.19 4.00
N VAL A 170 -35.53 41.40 4.39
CA VAL A 170 -36.42 42.56 4.46
C VAL A 170 -36.17 43.52 3.31
N THR A 171 -37.25 44.01 2.68
CA THR A 171 -37.21 45.12 1.72
C THR A 171 -38.12 46.24 2.21
N SER A 172 -37.56 47.44 2.39
CA SER A 172 -38.32 48.62 2.79
C SER A 172 -38.96 49.29 1.57
N MET A 173 -40.24 49.66 1.69
CA MET A 173 -41.00 50.36 0.64
C MET A 173 -40.89 51.89 0.73
N ASP A 174 -40.52 52.41 1.90
CA ASP A 174 -40.36 53.85 2.17
C ASP A 174 -38.99 54.14 2.79
N GLY A 175 -38.58 55.42 2.77
CA GLY A 175 -37.27 55.87 3.23
C GLY A 175 -36.45 56.60 2.17
N GLN A 176 -35.22 56.95 2.54
CA GLN A 176 -34.27 57.62 1.65
C GLN A 176 -33.83 56.71 0.49
N GLN A 177 -33.33 57.25 -0.61
CA GLN A 177 -32.81 56.41 -1.69
C GLN A 177 -31.48 55.77 -1.26
N ILE A 178 -31.27 54.50 -1.64
CA ILE A 178 -29.97 53.82 -1.46
C ILE A 178 -28.90 54.60 -2.24
N GLN A 179 -27.71 54.72 -1.66
CA GLN A 179 -26.59 55.42 -2.28
C GLN A 179 -26.23 54.78 -3.63
N PRO A 180 -25.97 55.58 -4.69
CA PRO A 180 -25.56 55.05 -5.98
C PRO A 180 -24.33 54.15 -5.86
N GLY A 181 -24.42 52.92 -6.37
CA GLY A 181 -23.33 51.94 -6.35
C GLY A 181 -23.41 50.88 -5.27
N ARG A 182 -24.31 51.01 -4.27
CA ARG A 182 -24.62 49.96 -3.29
C ARG A 182 -25.82 49.13 -3.75
N LEU A 183 -25.83 47.83 -3.41
CA LEU A 183 -26.95 46.93 -3.68
C LEU A 183 -27.95 46.87 -2.52
N LEU A 184 -27.46 47.04 -1.30
CA LEU A 184 -28.25 46.94 -0.06
C LEU A 184 -28.25 48.26 0.69
N ALA A 185 -29.34 48.51 1.41
CA ALA A 185 -29.46 49.63 2.33
C ALA A 185 -28.54 49.45 3.55
N GLU A 186 -28.01 50.56 4.05
CA GLU A 186 -27.17 50.59 5.26
C GLU A 186 -27.95 50.17 6.51
N ARG A 187 -27.23 49.59 7.49
CA ARG A 187 -27.82 49.20 8.77
C ARG A 187 -28.16 50.42 9.60
N ILE A 188 -29.37 50.42 10.13
CA ILE A 188 -29.86 51.41 11.08
C ILE A 188 -29.98 50.75 12.46
N VAL A 189 -29.66 51.46 13.53
CA VAL A 189 -29.66 50.90 14.90
C VAL A 189 -30.73 51.59 15.74
N GLY A 190 -31.60 50.82 16.38
CA GLY A 190 -32.61 51.32 17.34
C GLY A 190 -34.06 51.08 16.93
N HIS A 191 -34.31 50.47 15.77
CA HIS A 191 -35.65 50.16 15.28
C HIS A 191 -36.20 48.78 15.69
N SER A 192 -35.53 48.08 16.62
CA SER A 192 -35.95 46.80 17.19
C SER A 192 -36.37 45.76 16.14
N SER A 193 -35.46 45.39 15.23
CA SER A 193 -35.72 44.40 14.17
C SER A 193 -36.94 44.73 13.30
N PHE A 194 -37.06 46.01 12.93
CA PHE A 194 -38.10 46.57 12.04
C PHE A 194 -39.52 46.59 12.65
N GLU A 195 -39.68 46.27 13.93
CA GLU A 195 -40.98 46.45 14.62
C GLU A 195 -41.31 47.94 14.81
N ASN A 196 -40.29 48.78 15.04
CA ASN A 196 -40.48 50.22 15.14
C ASN A 196 -40.11 50.91 13.82
N GLY A 197 -41.05 50.92 12.88
CA GLY A 197 -40.87 51.56 11.57
C GLY A 197 -40.64 53.07 11.64
N GLN A 198 -41.14 53.74 12.69
CA GLN A 198 -40.94 55.18 12.86
C GLN A 198 -39.48 55.48 13.19
N ALA A 199 -38.92 54.77 14.16
CA ALA A 199 -37.50 54.87 14.50
C ALA A 199 -36.60 54.56 13.30
N PHE A 200 -36.96 53.56 12.49
CA PHE A 200 -36.22 53.23 11.26
C PHE A 200 -36.18 54.40 10.28
N LEU A 201 -37.32 55.03 9.99
CA LEU A 201 -37.39 56.15 9.04
C LEU A 201 -36.75 57.43 9.60
N ASP A 202 -36.93 57.71 10.90
CA ASP A 202 -36.38 58.91 11.56
C ASP A 202 -34.85 58.88 11.63
N GLN A 203 -34.26 57.69 11.73
CA GLN A 203 -32.81 57.49 11.75
C GLN A 203 -32.19 57.43 10.34
N GLY A 204 -32.96 57.72 9.28
CA GLY A 204 -32.46 57.76 7.91
C GLY A 204 -32.55 56.43 7.16
N GLY A 205 -33.46 55.54 7.55
CA GLY A 205 -33.71 54.28 6.84
C GLY A 205 -33.92 54.47 5.33
N GLN A 206 -33.35 53.56 4.55
CA GLN A 206 -33.33 53.64 3.09
C GLN A 206 -34.37 52.68 2.47
N ARG A 207 -34.97 53.08 1.36
CA ARG A 207 -35.91 52.30 0.56
C ARG A 207 -35.16 51.27 -0.30
N GLY A 208 -35.62 50.03 -0.27
CA GLY A 208 -35.06 48.92 -1.04
C GLY A 208 -34.65 47.75 -0.13
N PRO A 209 -33.89 46.78 -0.68
CA PRO A 209 -33.43 45.64 0.08
C PRO A 209 -32.52 46.04 1.25
N GLN A 210 -32.75 45.46 2.43
CA GLN A 210 -32.00 45.76 3.63
C GLN A 210 -30.85 44.79 3.83
N ILE A 211 -29.77 45.28 4.44
CA ILE A 211 -28.62 44.45 4.82
C ILE A 211 -28.93 43.54 6.01
N ASP A 212 -29.70 44.05 6.98
CA ASP A 212 -30.10 43.31 8.17
C ASP A 212 -31.17 42.27 7.84
N ILE A 213 -30.99 41.08 8.41
CA ILE A 213 -31.93 39.96 8.31
C ILE A 213 -32.68 39.79 9.62
N LEU A 214 -33.86 39.19 9.53
CA LEU A 214 -34.62 38.76 10.68
C LEU A 214 -34.28 37.30 11.01
N LEU A 215 -33.86 37.06 12.24
CA LEU A 215 -33.57 35.74 12.78
C LEU A 215 -34.88 34.98 13.08
N PRO A 216 -34.85 33.64 13.28
CA PRO A 216 -36.02 32.89 13.71
C PRO A 216 -36.72 33.50 14.92
N GLY A 217 -38.03 33.72 14.81
CA GLY A 217 -38.80 34.43 15.82
C GLY A 217 -40.13 34.96 15.28
N THR A 218 -40.89 35.61 16.16
CA THR A 218 -42.19 36.22 15.83
C THR A 218 -42.04 37.73 15.94
N TYR A 219 -42.32 38.43 14.85
CA TYR A 219 -42.14 39.88 14.75
C TYR A 219 -43.44 40.59 14.39
N ARG A 220 -43.67 41.73 15.03
CA ARG A 220 -44.83 42.61 14.78
C ARG A 220 -44.49 43.73 13.80
N ILE A 221 -44.20 43.34 12.56
CA ILE A 221 -43.71 44.24 11.53
C ILE A 221 -44.86 44.75 10.67
N ASN A 222 -44.85 46.03 10.33
CA ASN A 222 -45.75 46.58 9.32
C ASN A 222 -45.42 45.98 7.94
N ARG A 223 -46.21 45.01 7.49
CA ARG A 223 -45.98 44.28 6.23
C ARG A 223 -46.15 45.12 4.96
N ASP A 224 -46.86 46.25 5.06
CA ASP A 224 -47.02 47.17 3.93
C ASP A 224 -45.75 48.05 3.80
N LEU A 225 -45.11 48.41 4.92
CA LEU A 225 -43.86 49.17 4.95
C LEU A 225 -42.63 48.29 4.66
N PHE A 226 -42.58 47.11 5.29
CA PHE A 226 -41.47 46.17 5.17
C PHE A 226 -41.95 44.85 4.59
N LYS A 227 -41.56 44.58 3.34
CA LYS A 227 -41.82 43.29 2.70
C LYS A 227 -40.79 42.28 3.21
N VAL A 228 -41.26 41.24 3.90
CA VAL A 228 -40.41 40.16 4.42
C VAL A 228 -40.55 38.93 3.53
N GLU A 229 -39.44 38.44 3.00
CA GLU A 229 -39.36 37.20 2.23
C GLU A 229 -38.57 36.14 3.01
N LEU A 230 -39.17 34.96 3.17
CA LEU A 230 -38.52 33.85 3.87
C LEU A 230 -37.52 33.17 2.93
N LYS A 231 -36.31 32.92 3.44
CA LYS A 231 -35.25 32.16 2.78
C LYS A 231 -34.72 31.10 3.73
N GLU A 232 -34.25 29.98 3.17
CA GLU A 232 -33.61 28.92 3.96
C GLU A 232 -32.26 29.41 4.52
N ALA A 233 -31.94 29.00 5.74
CA ALA A 233 -30.62 29.23 6.33
C ALA A 233 -29.57 28.39 5.60
N THR A 234 -28.32 28.87 5.60
CA THR A 234 -27.23 28.14 4.98
C THR A 234 -26.79 27.01 5.91
N VAL A 235 -27.00 25.77 5.51
CA VAL A 235 -26.55 24.59 6.24
C VAL A 235 -25.34 23.98 5.54
N VAL A 236 -24.21 23.91 6.22
CA VAL A 236 -22.98 23.28 5.75
C VAL A 236 -22.85 21.91 6.40
N PRO A 237 -22.96 20.80 5.63
CA PRO A 237 -22.78 19.44 6.15
C PRO A 237 -21.37 19.18 6.71
N ALA A 238 -21.23 18.15 7.55
CA ALA A 238 -19.96 17.78 8.21
C ALA A 238 -18.80 17.48 7.24
N ASN A 239 -19.11 16.90 6.08
CA ASN A 239 -18.13 16.54 5.04
C ASN A 239 -17.97 17.62 3.95
N LYS A 240 -18.54 18.81 4.17
CA LYS A 240 -18.49 19.91 3.22
C LYS A 240 -17.96 21.18 3.86
N ILE A 241 -17.59 22.11 3.00
CA ILE A 241 -17.18 23.46 3.33
C ILE A 241 -18.04 24.45 2.55
N GLY A 242 -18.41 25.57 3.15
CA GLY A 242 -19.13 26.63 2.45
C GLY A 242 -18.16 27.68 1.92
N LEU A 243 -17.99 27.73 0.60
CA LEU A 243 -17.24 28.79 -0.08
C LEU A 243 -18.17 30.00 -0.26
N VAL A 244 -17.72 31.17 0.17
CA VAL A 244 -18.53 32.40 0.19
C VAL A 244 -18.09 33.34 -0.93
N THR A 245 -19.06 33.92 -1.62
CA THR A 245 -18.85 34.99 -2.61
C THR A 245 -19.69 36.20 -2.22
N ALA A 246 -19.06 37.34 -1.96
CA ALA A 246 -19.72 38.60 -1.65
C ALA A 246 -20.18 39.31 -2.94
N LYS A 247 -21.42 39.78 -2.96
CA LYS A 247 -22.03 40.49 -4.11
C LYS A 247 -21.84 42.00 -4.06
N ASP A 248 -21.68 42.55 -2.86
CA ASP A 248 -21.43 43.97 -2.59
C ASP A 248 -20.16 44.12 -1.75
N GLY A 249 -19.57 45.31 -1.75
CA GLY A 249 -18.27 45.60 -1.13
C GLY A 249 -17.35 46.41 -2.02
N MET A 250 -16.15 46.72 -1.49
CA MET A 250 -15.06 47.31 -2.26
C MET A 250 -14.67 46.40 -3.42
N ALA A 251 -14.19 46.98 -4.51
CA ALA A 251 -13.68 46.17 -5.62
C ALA A 251 -12.44 45.37 -5.18
N LEU A 252 -12.36 44.12 -5.63
CA LEU A 252 -11.16 43.31 -5.45
C LEU A 252 -9.96 43.99 -6.14
N PRO A 253 -8.78 44.06 -5.51
CA PRO A 253 -7.58 44.65 -6.11
C PRO A 253 -7.21 44.01 -7.45
N GLU A 254 -6.58 44.79 -8.33
CA GLU A 254 -6.02 44.25 -9.57
C GLU A 254 -4.99 43.16 -9.24
N HIS A 255 -5.07 42.01 -9.91
CA HIS A 255 -4.24 40.80 -9.71
C HIS A 255 -4.60 39.87 -8.55
N GLU A 256 -5.63 40.17 -7.77
CA GLU A 256 -6.18 39.23 -6.79
C GLU A 256 -7.39 38.48 -7.35
N PHE A 257 -7.54 37.21 -6.95
CA PHE A 257 -8.67 36.35 -7.36
C PHE A 257 -9.64 36.06 -6.20
N VAL A 258 -9.18 36.28 -4.97
CA VAL A 258 -9.90 35.98 -3.73
C VAL A 258 -9.67 37.15 -2.77
N ALA A 259 -10.74 37.64 -2.16
CA ALA A 259 -10.71 38.74 -1.22
C ALA A 259 -9.96 38.37 0.06
N SER A 260 -9.27 39.36 0.64
CA SER A 260 -8.55 39.21 1.90
C SER A 260 -9.45 38.86 3.09
N HIS A 261 -8.87 38.23 4.12
CA HIS A 261 -9.55 37.94 5.38
C HIS A 261 -9.94 39.23 6.11
N ILE A 262 -11.15 39.24 6.69
CA ILE A 262 -11.67 40.39 7.45
C ILE A 262 -12.19 39.91 8.81
N ASP A 263 -11.83 40.63 9.86
CA ASP A 263 -12.31 40.33 11.21
C ASP A 263 -13.70 40.93 11.50
N GLY A 264 -14.41 40.33 12.47
CA GLY A 264 -15.59 40.94 13.10
C GLY A 264 -16.95 40.62 12.47
N HIS A 265 -16.99 39.98 11.30
CA HIS A 265 -18.25 39.68 10.58
C HIS A 265 -18.98 38.40 11.04
N ARG A 266 -18.46 37.68 12.04
CA ARG A 266 -19.06 36.46 12.64
C ARG A 266 -19.48 35.42 11.59
N ASP A 267 -18.53 34.95 10.78
CA ASP A 267 -18.78 33.99 9.69
C ASP A 267 -19.87 34.48 8.71
N PHE A 268 -19.75 35.73 8.25
CA PHE A 268 -20.66 36.40 7.32
C PHE A 268 -22.11 36.58 7.81
N GLN A 269 -22.39 36.34 9.08
CA GLN A 269 -23.72 36.56 9.67
C GLN A 269 -23.97 38.05 9.97
N ASP A 270 -22.92 38.85 10.17
CA ASP A 270 -23.02 40.31 10.27
C ASP A 270 -22.47 40.98 9.01
N ALA A 271 -23.34 41.10 8.00
CA ALA A 271 -23.03 41.76 6.73
C ALA A 271 -22.65 43.24 6.89
N SER A 272 -23.17 43.89 7.93
CA SER A 272 -22.93 45.31 8.20
C SER A 272 -21.53 45.52 8.74
N ALA A 273 -21.10 44.67 9.67
CA ALA A 273 -19.71 44.64 10.14
C ALA A 273 -18.73 44.32 8.99
N PHE A 274 -19.09 43.40 8.10
CA PHE A 274 -18.29 43.08 6.91
C PHE A 274 -18.05 44.32 6.03
N LEU A 275 -19.10 45.07 5.69
CA LEU A 275 -18.97 46.28 4.88
C LEU A 275 -18.28 47.44 5.60
N ALA A 276 -18.42 47.53 6.92
CA ALA A 276 -17.79 48.57 7.73
C ALA A 276 -16.27 48.36 7.88
N ASN A 277 -15.80 47.11 7.81
CA ASN A 277 -14.39 46.73 7.87
C ASN A 277 -13.78 46.54 6.47
N ASP A 278 -14.21 47.35 5.49
CA ASP A 278 -13.69 47.35 4.11
C ASP A 278 -13.84 45.99 3.36
N GLY A 279 -14.93 45.28 3.64
CA GLY A 279 -15.42 44.12 2.89
C GLY A 279 -15.25 44.23 1.38
N GLN A 280 -14.50 43.32 0.77
CA GLN A 280 -14.30 43.25 -0.69
C GLN A 280 -15.35 42.35 -1.36
N ARG A 281 -15.84 42.73 -2.54
CA ARG A 281 -16.75 41.91 -3.35
C ARG A 281 -15.99 40.84 -4.12
N GLY A 282 -16.65 39.72 -4.40
CA GLY A 282 -16.08 38.57 -5.09
C GLY A 282 -15.88 37.35 -4.18
N PRO A 283 -15.14 36.32 -4.64
CA PRO A 283 -14.81 35.15 -3.84
C PRO A 283 -14.07 35.55 -2.56
N GLN A 284 -14.46 34.99 -1.42
CA GLN A 284 -13.85 35.31 -0.12
C GLN A 284 -12.78 34.29 0.27
N PHE A 285 -11.74 34.72 0.98
CA PHE A 285 -10.74 33.81 1.53
C PHE A 285 -11.31 32.94 2.64
N ASP A 286 -12.15 33.53 3.49
CA ASP A 286 -12.79 32.82 4.59
C ASP A 286 -13.86 31.85 4.11
N VAL A 287 -14.01 30.80 4.89
CA VAL A 287 -14.84 29.64 4.59
C VAL A 287 -15.74 29.32 5.76
N LEU A 288 -16.95 28.85 5.45
CA LEU A 288 -17.88 28.37 6.45
C LEU A 288 -17.55 26.92 6.79
N LYS A 289 -17.29 26.69 8.07
CA LYS A 289 -17.14 25.35 8.65
C LYS A 289 -18.50 24.65 8.71
N PRO A 290 -18.57 23.36 9.02
CA PRO A 290 -19.85 22.69 9.21
C PRO A 290 -20.69 23.33 10.29
N GLY A 291 -21.95 23.63 9.98
CA GLY A 291 -22.85 24.37 10.86
C GLY A 291 -24.04 24.97 10.13
N THR A 292 -24.92 25.63 10.89
CA THR A 292 -26.06 26.38 10.37
C THR A 292 -25.78 27.86 10.53
N TYR A 293 -25.83 28.60 9.43
CA TYR A 293 -25.51 30.03 9.37
C TYR A 293 -26.69 30.82 8.82
N TYR A 294 -27.04 31.89 9.52
CA TYR A 294 -28.08 32.84 9.10
C TYR A 294 -27.41 33.96 8.31
N ILE A 295 -27.18 33.72 7.02
CA ILE A 295 -26.46 34.63 6.12
C ILE A 295 -27.44 35.27 5.15
N ASN A 296 -27.30 36.57 4.91
CA ASN A 296 -28.14 37.27 3.93
C ASN A 296 -27.79 36.84 2.49
N PRO A 297 -28.66 36.12 1.74
CA PRO A 297 -28.37 35.63 0.40
C PRO A 297 -28.32 36.76 -0.66
N MET A 298 -28.84 37.93 -0.32
CA MET A 298 -28.70 39.12 -1.17
C MET A 298 -27.30 39.73 -1.10
N MET A 299 -26.61 39.53 0.03
CA MET A 299 -25.23 39.99 0.23
C MET A 299 -24.20 38.93 -0.18
N PHE A 300 -24.40 37.70 0.28
CA PHE A 300 -23.44 36.62 0.12
C PHE A 300 -24.07 35.43 -0.60
N SER A 301 -23.32 34.81 -1.50
CA SER A 301 -23.66 33.53 -2.11
C SER A 301 -22.78 32.46 -1.50
N VAL A 302 -23.36 31.38 -1.01
CA VAL A 302 -22.62 30.24 -0.45
C VAL A 302 -22.75 29.04 -1.38
N THR A 303 -21.61 28.52 -1.81
CA THR A 303 -21.51 27.28 -2.60
C THR A 303 -20.83 26.21 -1.76
N LEU A 304 -21.42 25.02 -1.69
CA LEU A 304 -20.85 23.91 -0.93
C LEU A 304 -19.80 23.15 -1.76
N ASP A 305 -18.65 22.91 -1.16
CA ASP A 305 -17.55 22.13 -1.74
C ASP A 305 -17.12 21.01 -0.79
N ASP A 306 -16.37 20.03 -1.28
CA ASP A 306 -15.93 18.88 -0.50
C ASP A 306 -14.64 19.18 0.28
N VAL A 307 -14.61 18.78 1.55
CA VAL A 307 -13.43 18.95 2.42
C VAL A 307 -12.22 18.19 1.86
N ALA A 308 -11.02 18.76 2.05
CA ALA A 308 -9.79 18.09 1.67
C ALA A 308 -9.46 17.03 2.73
N VAL A 309 -9.54 15.76 2.35
CA VAL A 309 -9.17 14.62 3.20
C VAL A 309 -7.83 14.09 2.74
N VAL A 310 -6.84 14.11 3.64
CA VAL A 310 -5.53 13.51 3.43
C VAL A 310 -5.50 12.18 4.17
N GLU A 311 -5.41 11.08 3.44
CA GLU A 311 -5.41 9.74 4.03
C GLU A 311 -4.07 9.39 4.69
N ARG A 312 -4.07 8.34 5.53
CA ARG A 312 -2.82 7.83 6.10
C ARG A 312 -1.96 7.24 4.99
N GLY A 313 -0.69 7.65 4.94
CA GLY A 313 0.23 7.27 3.86
C GLY A 313 0.26 8.28 2.72
N GLN A 314 -0.55 9.33 2.78
CA GLN A 314 -0.54 10.46 1.83
C GLN A 314 -0.09 11.75 2.51
N VAL A 315 0.40 12.68 1.71
CA VAL A 315 0.60 14.08 2.08
C VAL A 315 -0.03 14.98 1.03
N ALA A 316 -0.56 16.12 1.45
CA ALA A 316 -1.06 17.13 0.54
C ALA A 316 0.01 18.20 0.29
N VAL A 317 0.39 18.35 -0.97
CA VAL A 317 1.16 19.50 -1.45
C VAL A 317 0.17 20.60 -1.80
N VAL A 318 0.21 21.71 -1.07
CA VAL A 318 -0.71 22.82 -1.28
C VAL A 318 -0.09 23.84 -2.23
N VAL A 319 -0.86 24.33 -3.18
CA VAL A 319 -0.52 25.45 -4.06
C VAL A 319 -1.40 26.61 -3.68
N SER A 320 -0.81 27.72 -3.24
CA SER A 320 -1.54 28.93 -2.89
C SER A 320 -1.67 29.86 -4.09
N ASN A 321 -2.89 30.29 -4.39
CA ASN A 321 -3.20 31.33 -5.36
C ASN A 321 -3.22 32.74 -4.74
N VAL A 322 -3.09 32.82 -3.42
CA VAL A 322 -3.15 34.05 -2.63
C VAL A 322 -1.82 34.29 -1.91
N GLY A 323 -1.63 35.49 -1.36
CA GLY A 323 -0.42 35.89 -0.66
C GLY A 323 0.49 36.79 -1.48
N GLU A 324 1.62 37.17 -0.89
CA GLU A 324 2.57 38.03 -1.58
C GLU A 324 3.16 37.31 -2.80
N GLU A 325 3.31 38.03 -3.90
CA GLU A 325 4.17 37.54 -4.98
C GLU A 325 5.61 37.52 -4.47
N PRO A 326 6.33 36.39 -4.60
CA PRO A 326 7.70 36.30 -4.14
C PRO A 326 8.55 37.39 -4.81
N LYS A 327 9.11 38.31 -3.99
CA LYS A 327 9.83 39.52 -4.43
C LYS A 327 10.98 39.26 -5.41
N HIS A 328 11.50 38.03 -5.45
CA HIS A 328 12.50 37.59 -6.42
C HIS A 328 12.02 37.53 -7.88
N VAL A 329 10.70 37.46 -8.12
CA VAL A 329 10.12 37.57 -9.47
C VAL A 329 9.88 39.04 -9.84
N LYS A 330 9.37 39.86 -8.92
CA LYS A 330 9.22 41.31 -9.16
C LYS A 330 10.55 42.03 -9.36
N GLN A 331 11.58 41.79 -8.53
CA GLN A 331 12.90 42.40 -8.74
C GLN A 331 13.54 41.96 -10.06
N ALA A 332 13.43 40.69 -10.46
CA ALA A 332 13.97 40.24 -11.75
C ALA A 332 13.20 40.81 -12.97
N VAL A 333 11.90 41.05 -12.84
CA VAL A 333 11.05 41.62 -13.91
C VAL A 333 11.15 43.15 -13.96
N ASP A 334 11.18 43.82 -12.82
CA ASP A 334 11.30 45.28 -12.70
C ASP A 334 12.74 45.77 -12.99
N GLU A 335 13.79 45.03 -12.57
CA GLU A 335 15.18 45.34 -12.95
C GLU A 335 15.45 45.07 -14.44
N SER A 336 14.69 44.17 -15.09
CA SER A 336 14.75 43.96 -16.54
C SER A 336 14.00 45.03 -17.33
N ALA A 337 13.07 45.76 -16.71
CA ALA A 337 12.26 46.79 -17.35
C ALA A 337 12.81 48.22 -17.16
N ALA A 338 13.63 48.46 -16.13
CA ALA A 338 14.06 49.81 -15.77
C ALA A 338 15.48 50.20 -16.26
N ASP A 339 16.39 49.27 -16.51
CA ASP A 339 17.69 49.60 -17.11
C ASP A 339 18.27 48.38 -17.82
N GLY A 340 18.60 48.51 -19.11
CA GLY A 340 19.00 47.41 -20.00
C GLY A 340 20.34 46.72 -19.69
N LYS A 341 20.82 46.73 -18.43
CA LYS A 341 22.00 46.00 -17.96
C LYS A 341 21.79 45.57 -16.50
N LEU A 342 21.68 44.25 -16.27
CA LEU A 342 21.83 43.70 -14.92
C LEU A 342 23.26 43.98 -14.41
N SER A 343 23.40 44.28 -13.13
CA SER A 343 24.68 44.27 -12.41
C SER A 343 25.28 42.85 -12.39
N ASP A 344 26.59 42.72 -12.60
CA ASP A 344 27.32 41.44 -12.62
C ASP A 344 27.11 40.61 -11.35
N ASP A 345 26.92 41.24 -10.19
CA ASP A 345 26.66 40.53 -8.93
C ASP A 345 25.24 39.94 -8.87
N THR A 346 24.26 40.64 -9.43
CA THR A 346 22.87 40.15 -9.53
C THR A 346 22.77 39.08 -10.61
N GLN A 347 23.48 39.23 -11.75
CA GLN A 347 23.62 38.18 -12.76
C GLN A 347 24.28 36.93 -12.21
N ASN A 348 25.37 37.04 -11.46
CA ASN A 348 26.03 35.90 -10.85
C ASN A 348 25.18 35.25 -9.76
N ALA A 349 24.43 36.01 -8.96
CA ALA A 349 23.50 35.43 -7.98
C ALA A 349 22.30 34.73 -8.64
N VAL A 350 21.81 35.26 -9.76
CA VAL A 350 20.72 34.67 -10.56
C VAL A 350 21.21 33.46 -11.36
N GLU A 351 22.39 33.51 -11.98
CA GLU A 351 23.03 32.39 -12.68
C GLU A 351 23.48 31.28 -11.73
N ALA A 352 24.05 31.61 -10.57
CA ALA A 352 24.41 30.62 -9.56
C ALA A 352 23.15 29.90 -9.02
N ARG A 353 22.02 30.62 -8.89
CA ARG A 353 20.72 30.05 -8.52
C ARG A 353 20.06 29.22 -9.63
N LEU A 354 20.23 29.63 -10.90
CA LEU A 354 19.82 28.85 -12.08
C LEU A 354 20.63 27.56 -12.21
N ARG A 355 21.93 27.59 -11.87
CA ARG A 355 22.82 26.42 -11.83
C ARG A 355 22.55 25.51 -10.64
N SER A 356 22.09 26.05 -9.51
CA SER A 356 21.76 25.26 -8.31
C SER A 356 20.35 24.67 -8.33
N GLY A 357 19.56 24.89 -9.39
CA GLY A 357 18.23 24.29 -9.54
C GLY A 357 17.25 24.66 -8.42
N ILE A 358 17.43 25.83 -7.76
CA ILE A 358 16.50 26.25 -6.70
C ILE A 358 15.16 26.53 -7.36
N GLU A 359 14.20 25.69 -7.01
CA GLU A 359 12.96 25.49 -7.74
C GLU A 359 12.07 26.71 -7.64
N ARG A 360 11.88 27.36 -8.78
CA ARG A 360 11.26 28.69 -8.94
C ARG A 360 9.82 28.81 -8.42
N TYR A 361 9.21 27.70 -7.98
CA TYR A 361 7.79 27.61 -7.64
C TYR A 361 7.51 27.14 -6.21
N VAL A 362 8.51 26.60 -5.50
CA VAL A 362 8.35 26.20 -4.10
C VAL A 362 8.66 27.38 -3.21
N VAL A 363 7.67 27.85 -2.47
CA VAL A 363 7.71 29.08 -1.68
C VAL A 363 7.39 28.79 -0.21
N PRO A 364 7.91 29.61 0.72
CA PRO A 364 7.49 29.56 2.12
C PRO A 364 6.01 29.95 2.29
N ALA A 365 5.45 29.65 3.46
CA ALA A 365 4.10 30.04 3.82
C ALA A 365 3.87 31.56 3.66
N GLY A 366 2.72 31.92 3.07
CA GLY A 366 2.30 33.31 2.86
C GLY A 366 2.65 33.89 1.48
N PHE A 367 3.40 33.17 0.67
CA PHE A 367 3.66 33.53 -0.73
C PHE A 367 2.78 32.72 -1.69
N ARG A 368 2.47 33.34 -2.83
CA ARG A 368 1.78 32.66 -3.94
C ARG A 368 2.72 31.64 -4.59
N GLY A 369 2.22 30.41 -4.78
CA GLY A 369 2.98 29.30 -5.35
C GLY A 369 2.82 27.98 -4.59
N ILE A 370 3.62 26.99 -4.97
CA ILE A 370 3.65 25.67 -4.33
C ILE A 370 4.26 25.83 -2.95
N GLN A 371 3.57 25.42 -1.89
CA GLN A 371 4.04 25.58 -0.52
C GLN A 371 5.13 24.56 -0.21
N GLN A 372 6.20 25.00 0.45
CA GLN A 372 7.29 24.14 0.90
C GLN A 372 6.85 23.17 2.00
N GLU A 373 5.94 23.60 2.86
CA GLU A 373 5.39 22.76 3.92
C GLU A 373 4.25 21.89 3.37
N VAL A 374 4.36 20.59 3.59
CA VAL A 374 3.31 19.63 3.24
C VAL A 374 2.34 19.44 4.39
N VAL A 375 1.09 19.21 4.03
CA VAL A 375 0.01 18.96 4.99
C VAL A 375 -0.11 17.45 5.22
N GLY A 376 -0.01 17.04 6.49
CA GLY A 376 -0.09 15.63 6.88
C GLY A 376 -1.53 15.07 6.89
N PRO A 377 -1.70 13.77 7.19
CA PRO A 377 -3.01 13.11 7.23
C PRO A 377 -4.01 13.81 8.15
N GLY A 378 -5.24 14.03 7.67
CA GLY A 378 -6.26 14.76 8.41
C GLY A 378 -7.37 15.30 7.51
N THR A 379 -8.36 15.95 8.11
CA THR A 379 -9.44 16.64 7.40
C THR A 379 -9.22 18.14 7.48
N TYR A 380 -9.14 18.79 6.34
CA TYR A 380 -8.86 20.22 6.23
C TYR A 380 -9.99 20.95 5.51
N TYR A 381 -10.47 22.02 6.14
CA TYR A 381 -11.45 22.94 5.56
C TYR A 381 -10.72 23.95 4.68
N LEU A 382 -10.22 23.47 3.54
CA LEU A 382 -9.43 24.26 2.61
C LEU A 382 -10.34 25.00 1.62
N ASN A 383 -10.11 26.31 1.45
CA ASN A 383 -10.75 27.07 0.39
C ASN A 383 -10.12 26.70 -0.97
N ARG A 384 -10.83 25.95 -1.82
CA ARG A 384 -10.31 25.54 -3.14
C ARG A 384 -10.15 26.69 -4.15
N MET A 385 -10.76 27.85 -3.90
CA MET A 385 -10.54 29.05 -4.71
C MET A 385 -9.17 29.68 -4.41
N ALA A 386 -8.76 29.65 -3.14
CA ALA A 386 -7.48 30.21 -2.69
C ALA A 386 -6.33 29.19 -2.74
N PHE A 387 -6.61 27.90 -2.58
CA PHE A 387 -5.60 26.86 -2.47
C PHE A 387 -5.97 25.60 -3.26
N ILE A 388 -5.00 24.99 -3.92
CA ILE A 388 -5.17 23.70 -4.60
C ILE A 388 -4.32 22.67 -3.85
N ALA A 389 -4.92 21.55 -3.42
CA ALA A 389 -4.19 20.48 -2.75
C ALA A 389 -3.99 19.29 -3.69
N TYR A 390 -2.74 18.93 -3.95
CA TYR A 390 -2.36 17.70 -4.64
C TYR A 390 -2.05 16.62 -3.61
N MET A 391 -2.85 15.55 -3.62
CA MET A 391 -2.60 14.39 -2.76
C MET A 391 -1.51 13.54 -3.37
N ILE A 392 -0.42 13.31 -2.62
CA ILE A 392 0.75 12.55 -3.04
C ILE A 392 0.91 11.36 -2.11
N ASP A 393 0.94 10.16 -2.68
CA ASP A 393 1.23 8.93 -1.95
C ASP A 393 2.70 8.89 -1.51
N THR A 394 2.93 8.68 -0.23
CA THR A 394 4.27 8.58 0.39
C THR A 394 4.66 7.15 0.76
N THR A 395 3.73 6.21 0.52
CA THR A 395 3.94 4.77 0.59
C THR A 395 4.71 4.28 -0.64
N ASN A 396 5.11 3.02 -0.63
CA ASN A 396 5.75 2.40 -1.78
C ASN A 396 4.71 2.18 -2.88
N ILE A 397 4.95 2.78 -4.04
CA ILE A 397 4.11 2.65 -5.23
C ILE A 397 4.81 1.66 -6.16
N THR A 398 4.10 0.60 -6.53
CA THR A 398 4.59 -0.42 -7.45
C THR A 398 4.00 -0.19 -8.82
N ILE A 399 4.85 -0.11 -9.83
CA ILE A 399 4.48 0.07 -11.24
C ILE A 399 4.90 -1.19 -11.98
N ASP A 400 3.97 -1.80 -12.69
CA ASP A 400 4.15 -3.12 -13.30
C ASP A 400 4.01 -3.05 -14.84
N TRP A 401 4.96 -3.66 -15.54
CA TRP A 401 4.97 -3.96 -16.98
C TRP A 401 4.82 -5.46 -17.16
N ASP A 402 3.64 -5.93 -17.57
CA ASP A 402 3.37 -7.37 -17.72
C ASP A 402 2.22 -7.65 -18.71
N GLU A 403 2.06 -8.91 -19.13
CA GLU A 403 0.99 -9.36 -20.07
C GLU A 403 -0.41 -9.42 -19.42
N SER A 404 -0.50 -9.20 -18.12
CA SER A 404 -1.76 -9.31 -17.39
C SER A 404 -2.72 -8.16 -17.73
N LYS A 405 -4.04 -8.40 -17.67
CA LYS A 405 -5.04 -7.35 -17.94
C LYS A 405 -5.13 -6.25 -16.86
N GLU A 406 -4.52 -6.47 -15.70
CA GLU A 406 -4.57 -5.54 -14.56
C GLU A 406 -3.35 -4.62 -14.49
N THR A 407 -2.34 -4.84 -15.33
CA THR A 407 -1.12 -4.01 -15.34
C THR A 407 -1.28 -2.75 -16.19
N LYS A 408 -0.61 -1.68 -15.78
CA LYS A 408 -0.72 -0.35 -16.41
C LYS A 408 -0.03 -0.29 -17.77
N PHE A 409 0.98 -1.15 -18.00
CA PHE A 409 1.77 -1.19 -19.21
C PHE A 409 1.99 -2.62 -19.70
N ASP A 410 2.11 -2.76 -21.02
CA ASP A 410 2.53 -4.00 -21.68
C ASP A 410 4.00 -4.34 -21.37
N PRO A 411 4.41 -5.62 -21.53
CA PRO A 411 5.82 -6.00 -21.40
C PRO A 411 6.71 -5.26 -22.39
N LEU A 412 7.93 -4.98 -21.96
CA LEU A 412 8.92 -4.29 -22.77
C LEU A 412 9.43 -5.23 -23.87
N LYS A 413 9.20 -4.87 -25.13
CA LYS A 413 9.71 -5.59 -26.29
C LYS A 413 11.06 -5.01 -26.70
N VAL A 414 12.13 -5.76 -26.47
CA VAL A 414 13.50 -5.32 -26.75
C VAL A 414 14.21 -6.31 -27.68
N VAL A 415 15.22 -5.83 -28.39
CA VAL A 415 16.04 -6.64 -29.31
C VAL A 415 17.41 -6.81 -28.70
N SER A 416 17.89 -8.05 -28.64
CA SER A 416 19.22 -8.39 -28.15
C SER A 416 20.32 -8.04 -29.16
N LYS A 417 21.58 -8.05 -28.71
CA LYS A 417 22.76 -7.88 -29.59
C LYS A 417 22.78 -8.85 -30.79
N ASP A 418 22.23 -10.04 -30.61
CA ASP A 418 22.22 -11.11 -31.61
C ASP A 418 20.99 -11.03 -32.55
N GLY A 419 20.16 -10.00 -32.41
CA GLY A 419 19.00 -9.74 -33.27
C GLY A 419 17.70 -10.45 -32.86
N PHE A 420 17.68 -11.16 -31.73
CA PHE A 420 16.46 -11.80 -31.23
C PHE A 420 15.58 -10.81 -30.44
N GLU A 421 14.28 -10.82 -30.73
CA GLU A 421 13.26 -10.12 -29.95
C GLU A 421 12.95 -10.88 -28.65
N MET A 422 12.88 -10.16 -27.54
CA MET A 422 12.57 -10.72 -26.22
C MET A 422 11.61 -9.78 -25.47
N GLY A 423 10.65 -10.38 -24.77
CA GLY A 423 9.70 -9.68 -23.91
C GLY A 423 10.17 -9.68 -22.47
N ILE A 424 10.26 -8.52 -21.82
CA ILE A 424 10.71 -8.41 -20.43
C ILE A 424 9.56 -7.83 -19.59
N SER A 425 9.13 -8.59 -18.57
CA SER A 425 8.22 -8.09 -17.54
C SER A 425 9.03 -7.48 -16.40
N VAL A 426 8.68 -6.25 -16.01
CA VAL A 426 9.44 -5.45 -15.03
C VAL A 426 8.48 -4.91 -13.97
N LYS A 427 8.94 -4.81 -12.73
CA LYS A 427 8.27 -4.08 -11.65
C LYS A 427 9.20 -3.02 -11.09
N VAL A 428 8.72 -1.80 -10.98
CA VAL A 428 9.48 -0.68 -10.41
C VAL A 428 8.76 -0.21 -9.15
N ILE A 429 9.49 -0.18 -8.04
CA ILE A 429 8.98 0.29 -6.76
C ILE A 429 9.60 1.65 -6.49
N ILE A 430 8.75 2.67 -6.43
CA ILE A 430 9.15 4.04 -6.10
C ILE A 430 8.52 4.48 -4.78
N ARG A 431 9.10 5.51 -4.19
CA ARG A 431 8.54 6.20 -3.03
C ARG A 431 8.83 7.68 -3.14
N VAL A 432 7.86 8.50 -2.76
CA VAL A 432 8.07 9.95 -2.61
C VAL A 432 8.19 10.27 -1.13
N ARG A 433 9.28 10.94 -0.74
CA ARG A 433 9.43 11.40 0.65
C ARG A 433 8.58 12.65 0.88
N PRO A 434 7.93 12.81 2.05
CA PRO A 434 7.09 13.97 2.35
C PRO A 434 7.77 15.33 2.14
N ASP A 435 9.02 15.47 2.55
CA ASP A 435 9.85 16.68 2.44
C ASP A 435 10.20 17.04 0.98
N GLN A 436 10.15 16.04 0.10
CA GLN A 436 10.52 16.15 -1.31
C GLN A 436 9.29 16.30 -2.23
N ALA A 437 8.08 16.02 -1.73
CA ALA A 437 6.85 16.05 -2.52
C ALA A 437 6.55 17.41 -3.20
N PRO A 438 6.75 18.59 -2.55
CA PRO A 438 6.52 19.87 -3.20
C PRO A 438 7.37 20.09 -4.45
N TYR A 439 8.63 19.64 -4.38
CA TYR A 439 9.59 19.75 -5.47
C TYR A 439 9.24 18.82 -6.64
N MET A 440 8.75 17.60 -6.34
CA MET A 440 8.20 16.70 -7.36
C MET A 440 7.01 17.33 -8.09
N VAL A 441 6.06 17.93 -7.35
CA VAL A 441 4.88 18.59 -7.91
C VAL A 441 5.30 19.79 -8.77
N SER A 442 6.34 20.53 -8.37
CA SER A 442 6.86 21.65 -9.16
C SER A 442 7.36 21.24 -10.55
N LYS A 443 7.90 20.03 -10.71
CA LYS A 443 8.51 19.60 -11.98
C LYS A 443 7.53 18.87 -12.90
N ILE A 444 6.70 18.00 -12.35
CA ILE A 444 5.82 17.09 -13.11
C ILE A 444 4.33 17.35 -12.88
N GLY A 445 3.97 17.95 -11.74
CA GLY A 445 2.59 18.15 -11.31
C GLY A 445 2.01 16.94 -10.55
N SER A 446 1.94 15.77 -11.18
CA SER A 446 1.29 14.57 -10.59
C SER A 446 2.11 13.29 -10.72
N ILE A 447 1.84 12.32 -9.83
CA ILE A 447 2.49 10.99 -9.90
C ILE A 447 2.14 10.28 -11.21
N GLU A 448 0.93 10.46 -11.75
CA GLU A 448 0.57 9.85 -13.04
C GLU A 448 1.40 10.40 -14.20
N ASN A 449 1.64 11.72 -14.22
CA ASN A 449 2.51 12.33 -15.21
C ASN A 449 3.94 11.82 -15.08
N LEU A 450 4.42 11.60 -13.85
CA LEU A 450 5.74 11.03 -13.58
C LEU A 450 5.84 9.63 -14.18
N ILE A 451 4.84 8.79 -13.93
CA ILE A 451 4.80 7.41 -14.42
C ILE A 451 4.81 7.39 -15.95
N ASN A 452 3.94 8.16 -16.58
CA ASN A 452 3.71 8.08 -18.03
C ASN A 452 4.82 8.77 -18.85
N HIS A 453 5.35 9.90 -18.39
CA HIS A 453 6.26 10.73 -19.19
C HIS A 453 7.73 10.63 -18.76
N VAL A 454 8.02 10.10 -17.57
CA VAL A 454 9.40 9.98 -17.07
C VAL A 454 9.77 8.52 -16.84
N ILE A 455 9.06 7.82 -15.95
CA ILE A 455 9.43 6.46 -15.54
C ILE A 455 9.32 5.50 -16.72
N HIS A 456 8.19 5.52 -17.45
CA HIS A 456 7.99 4.58 -18.54
C HIS A 456 9.02 4.74 -19.68
N PRO A 457 9.27 5.96 -20.23
CA PRO A 457 10.32 6.15 -21.23
C PRO A 457 11.73 5.82 -20.73
N MET A 458 12.04 6.14 -19.46
CA MET A 458 13.35 5.84 -18.86
C MET A 458 13.58 4.33 -18.75
N ILE A 459 12.60 3.59 -18.23
CA ILE A 459 12.69 2.14 -18.07
C ILE A 459 12.77 1.45 -19.44
N ASP A 460 11.94 1.86 -20.40
CA ASP A 460 12.01 1.35 -21.77
C ASP A 460 13.40 1.60 -22.39
N SER A 461 13.94 2.82 -22.26
CA SER A 461 15.26 3.17 -22.77
C SER A 461 16.38 2.37 -22.09
N SER A 462 16.34 2.25 -20.76
CA SER A 462 17.35 1.52 -19.98
C SER A 462 17.42 0.05 -20.37
N PHE A 463 16.27 -0.64 -20.41
CA PHE A 463 16.22 -2.06 -20.78
C PHE A 463 16.54 -2.29 -22.26
N ARG A 464 16.14 -1.38 -23.16
CA ARG A 464 16.51 -1.44 -24.59
C ARG A 464 18.02 -1.30 -24.80
N ASN A 465 18.66 -0.37 -24.10
CA ASN A 465 20.11 -0.16 -24.17
C ASN A 465 20.88 -1.37 -23.61
N GLN A 466 20.43 -1.91 -22.47
CA GLN A 466 21.02 -3.12 -21.87
C GLN A 466 20.88 -4.34 -22.78
N ALA A 467 19.68 -4.60 -23.31
CA ALA A 467 19.43 -5.70 -24.23
C ALA A 467 20.27 -5.59 -25.51
N SER A 468 20.45 -4.39 -26.04
CA SER A 468 21.29 -4.15 -27.23
C SER A 468 22.77 -4.47 -27.01
N SER A 469 23.26 -4.43 -25.75
CA SER A 469 24.67 -4.65 -25.41
C SER A 469 25.03 -6.12 -25.17
N THR A 470 24.04 -6.95 -24.84
CA THR A 470 24.23 -8.33 -24.36
C THR A 470 23.47 -9.33 -25.24
N SER A 471 23.98 -10.55 -25.36
CA SER A 471 23.26 -11.68 -25.99
C SER A 471 22.00 -12.03 -25.19
N ALA A 472 20.93 -12.45 -25.87
CA ALA A 472 19.67 -12.83 -25.20
C ALA A 472 19.85 -13.91 -24.12
N MET A 473 20.77 -14.86 -24.34
CA MET A 473 21.06 -15.93 -23.38
C MET A 473 21.82 -15.41 -22.16
N ASN A 474 22.85 -14.60 -22.39
CA ASN A 474 23.64 -14.01 -21.30
C ASN A 474 22.78 -13.06 -20.45
N PHE A 475 21.85 -12.34 -21.09
CA PHE A 475 20.91 -11.48 -20.37
C PHE A 475 20.02 -12.27 -19.38
N MET A 476 19.62 -13.50 -19.75
CA MET A 476 18.87 -14.39 -18.85
C MET A 476 19.75 -14.95 -17.72
N GLN A 477 20.98 -15.37 -18.03
CA GLN A 477 21.91 -15.95 -17.05
C GLN A 477 22.37 -14.91 -16.02
N ASP A 478 22.74 -13.72 -16.48
CA ASP A 478 23.27 -12.63 -15.65
C ASP A 478 22.20 -11.63 -15.19
N ARG A 479 20.94 -12.09 -15.08
CA ARG A 479 19.76 -11.26 -14.72
C ARG A 479 20.00 -10.36 -13.51
N GLN A 480 20.70 -10.85 -12.48
CA GLN A 480 20.97 -10.08 -11.27
C GLN A 480 21.85 -8.86 -11.56
N SER A 481 22.83 -8.99 -12.45
CA SER A 481 23.72 -7.89 -12.83
C SER A 481 22.97 -6.84 -13.67
N GLU A 482 22.12 -7.28 -14.61
CA GLU A 482 21.32 -6.39 -15.45
C GLU A 482 20.27 -5.64 -14.62
N GLN A 483 19.63 -6.32 -13.67
CA GLN A 483 18.72 -5.69 -12.71
C GLN A 483 19.41 -4.58 -11.91
N LYS A 484 20.63 -4.84 -11.40
CA LYS A 484 21.38 -3.84 -10.63
C LYS A 484 21.74 -2.62 -11.47
N LYS A 485 22.17 -2.82 -12.72
CA LYS A 485 22.45 -1.71 -13.66
C LYS A 485 21.20 -0.87 -13.93
N ALA A 486 20.05 -1.53 -14.14
CA ALA A 486 18.78 -0.84 -14.37
C ALA A 486 18.34 -0.05 -13.13
N GLU A 487 18.53 -0.61 -11.93
CA GLU A 487 18.22 0.07 -10.67
C GLU A 487 19.11 1.30 -10.43
N GLU A 488 20.41 1.21 -10.69
CA GLU A 488 21.34 2.34 -10.58
C GLU A 488 21.02 3.46 -11.57
N ALA A 489 20.69 3.10 -12.82
CA ALA A 489 20.27 4.07 -13.84
C ALA A 489 18.95 4.76 -13.44
N ALA A 490 17.95 3.98 -13.01
CA ALA A 490 16.66 4.51 -12.56
C ALA A 490 16.81 5.43 -11.33
N ARG A 491 17.66 5.06 -10.38
CA ARG A 491 17.92 5.86 -9.17
C ARG A 491 18.48 7.23 -9.51
N LEU A 492 19.50 7.30 -10.37
CA LEU A 492 20.14 8.56 -10.78
C LEU A 492 19.17 9.49 -11.53
N GLU A 493 18.28 8.91 -12.34
CA GLU A 493 17.30 9.68 -13.10
C GLU A 493 16.16 10.20 -12.22
N LEU A 494 15.59 9.36 -11.37
CA LEU A 494 14.45 9.71 -10.52
C LEU A 494 14.82 10.70 -9.41
N GLU A 495 16.08 10.71 -8.98
CA GLU A 495 16.59 11.70 -8.03
C GLU A 495 16.46 13.13 -8.55
N ARG A 496 16.62 13.37 -9.85
CA ARG A 496 16.42 14.71 -10.48
C ARG A 496 14.99 15.24 -10.35
N TYR A 497 14.05 14.33 -10.11
CA TYR A 497 12.63 14.60 -9.93
C TYR A 497 12.18 14.46 -8.48
N HIS A 498 13.13 14.35 -7.55
CA HIS A 498 12.86 14.24 -6.11
C HIS A 498 12.05 12.98 -5.72
N VAL A 499 12.23 11.91 -6.49
CA VAL A 499 11.56 10.61 -6.28
C VAL A 499 12.59 9.56 -5.95
N GLU A 500 12.34 8.76 -4.91
CA GLU A 500 13.23 7.69 -4.48
C GLU A 500 12.90 6.38 -5.20
N CYS A 501 13.88 5.81 -5.91
CA CYS A 501 13.78 4.47 -6.48
C CYS A 501 14.18 3.43 -5.43
N VAL A 502 13.21 2.66 -4.93
CA VAL A 502 13.46 1.62 -3.93
C VAL A 502 14.11 0.42 -4.61
N SER A 503 13.51 -0.11 -5.67
CA SER A 503 14.11 -1.19 -6.46
C SER A 503 13.45 -1.32 -7.84
N VAL A 504 14.21 -1.84 -8.79
CA VAL A 504 13.73 -2.30 -10.10
C VAL A 504 13.89 -3.81 -10.15
N LEU A 505 12.81 -4.54 -10.39
CA LEU A 505 12.78 -5.99 -10.44
C LEU A 505 12.45 -6.44 -11.86
N ILE A 506 13.30 -7.26 -12.44
CA ILE A 506 12.91 -8.05 -13.62
C ILE A 506 12.06 -9.19 -13.06
N CYS A 507 10.92 -9.54 -13.64
CA CYS A 507 10.08 -10.67 -13.20
C CYS A 507 10.26 -11.88 -14.12
N GLN A 508 9.96 -11.70 -15.39
CA GLN A 508 9.98 -12.74 -16.41
C GLN A 508 10.69 -12.23 -17.67
N ILE A 509 11.44 -13.12 -18.31
CA ILE A 509 12.07 -12.88 -19.61
C ILE A 509 11.50 -13.92 -20.57
N ASN A 510 10.75 -13.46 -21.56
CA ASN A 510 10.18 -14.29 -22.60
C ASN A 510 11.13 -14.31 -23.80
N LEU A 511 11.77 -15.46 -24.00
CA LEU A 511 12.68 -15.72 -25.12
C LEU A 511 11.95 -16.52 -26.22
N PRO A 512 12.31 -16.33 -27.50
CA PRO A 512 11.75 -17.12 -28.59
C PRO A 512 12.15 -18.61 -28.43
N GLN A 513 11.23 -19.52 -28.77
CA GLN A 513 11.41 -20.96 -28.56
C GLN A 513 12.59 -21.57 -29.35
N GLU A 514 13.02 -20.95 -30.44
CA GLU A 514 14.13 -21.41 -31.28
C GLU A 514 15.47 -21.41 -30.52
N LEU A 515 15.72 -20.39 -29.69
CA LEU A 515 16.91 -20.33 -28.83
C LEU A 515 16.86 -21.37 -27.71
N MET A 516 15.68 -21.61 -27.14
CA MET A 516 15.52 -22.61 -26.09
C MET A 516 15.78 -24.01 -26.62
N LYS A 517 15.33 -24.33 -27.84
CA LYS A 517 15.60 -25.63 -28.48
C LYS A 517 17.08 -25.86 -28.70
N THR A 518 17.80 -24.90 -29.28
CA THR A 518 19.25 -25.03 -29.51
C THR A 518 20.04 -25.15 -28.22
N GLN A 519 19.68 -24.41 -27.16
CA GLN A 519 20.30 -24.57 -25.84
C GLN A 519 19.99 -25.93 -25.22
N THR A 520 18.73 -26.37 -25.29
CA THR A 520 18.32 -27.67 -24.76
C THR A 520 19.06 -28.80 -25.47
N GLU A 521 19.17 -28.74 -26.79
CA GLU A 521 19.96 -29.68 -27.61
C GLU A 521 21.44 -29.66 -27.22
N ARG A 522 22.03 -28.48 -27.02
CA ARG A 522 23.42 -28.35 -26.56
C ARG A 522 23.63 -28.95 -25.17
N ILE A 523 22.75 -28.67 -24.21
CA ILE A 523 22.82 -29.23 -22.85
C ILE A 523 22.67 -30.76 -22.90
N ILE A 524 21.73 -31.27 -23.70
CA ILE A 524 21.57 -32.71 -23.91
C ILE A 524 22.85 -33.31 -24.52
N ALA A 525 23.47 -32.65 -25.49
CA ALA A 525 24.72 -33.11 -26.09
C ALA A 525 25.88 -33.11 -25.09
N GLU A 526 26.02 -32.08 -24.25
CA GLU A 526 27.02 -32.01 -23.17
C GLU A 526 26.79 -33.14 -22.14
N GLN A 527 25.55 -33.36 -21.70
CA GLN A 527 25.19 -34.46 -20.79
C GLN A 527 25.43 -35.83 -21.40
N GLN A 528 25.11 -36.02 -22.69
CA GLN A 528 25.42 -37.24 -23.44
C GLN A 528 26.93 -37.47 -23.54
N MET A 529 27.70 -36.42 -23.83
CA MET A 529 29.16 -36.49 -23.88
C MET A 529 29.74 -36.92 -22.53
N GLU A 530 29.28 -36.33 -21.42
CA GLU A 530 29.70 -36.71 -20.08
C GLU A 530 29.31 -38.16 -19.75
N MET A 531 28.10 -38.59 -20.13
CA MET A 531 27.68 -39.99 -20.01
C MET A 531 28.60 -40.93 -20.80
N TYR A 532 28.93 -40.60 -22.05
CA TYR A 532 29.84 -41.40 -22.88
C TYR A 532 31.24 -41.47 -22.28
N TYR A 533 31.78 -40.36 -21.77
CA TYR A 533 33.07 -40.36 -21.08
C TYR A 533 33.04 -41.24 -19.82
N SER A 534 31.98 -41.13 -19.02
CA SER A 534 31.79 -41.99 -17.85
C SER A 534 31.68 -43.48 -18.25
N GLN A 535 30.95 -43.80 -19.31
CA GLN A 535 30.84 -45.16 -19.85
C GLN A 535 32.19 -45.68 -20.37
N GLN A 536 32.95 -44.88 -21.12
CA GLN A 536 34.29 -45.24 -21.59
C GLN A 536 35.25 -45.46 -20.42
N GLN A 537 35.19 -44.64 -19.37
CA GLN A 537 35.99 -44.84 -18.16
C GLN A 537 35.59 -46.11 -17.40
N ALA A 538 34.30 -46.41 -17.30
CA ALA A 538 33.82 -47.64 -16.68
C ALA A 538 34.23 -48.88 -17.49
N GLU A 539 34.12 -48.82 -18.82
CA GLU A 539 34.46 -49.92 -19.72
C GLU A 539 35.97 -50.16 -19.78
N SER A 540 36.78 -49.10 -19.84
CA SER A 540 38.25 -49.23 -19.78
C SER A 540 38.72 -49.81 -18.43
N LYS A 541 38.11 -49.40 -17.32
CA LYS A 541 38.34 -50.02 -16.00
C LYS A 541 37.94 -51.50 -15.99
N ARG A 542 36.81 -51.85 -16.61
CA ARG A 542 36.35 -53.26 -16.73
C ARG A 542 37.34 -54.09 -17.55
N ILE A 543 37.74 -53.61 -18.73
CA ILE A 543 38.74 -54.28 -19.59
C ILE A 543 40.07 -54.45 -18.84
N ALA A 544 40.53 -53.43 -18.13
CA ALA A 544 41.75 -53.52 -17.32
C ALA A 544 41.63 -54.58 -16.22
N THR A 545 40.50 -54.61 -15.51
CA THR A 545 40.23 -55.61 -14.45
C THR A 545 40.15 -57.03 -15.02
N GLU A 546 39.46 -57.23 -16.15
CA GLU A 546 39.38 -58.53 -16.84
C GLU A 546 40.74 -58.97 -17.38
N LYS A 547 41.55 -58.05 -17.92
CA LYS A 547 42.93 -58.36 -18.35
C LYS A 547 43.80 -58.80 -17.18
N THR A 548 43.75 -58.08 -16.05
CA THR A 548 44.46 -58.48 -14.82
C THR A 548 43.97 -59.83 -14.30
N ARG A 549 42.67 -60.12 -14.39
CA ARG A 549 42.11 -61.42 -14.02
C ARG A 549 42.62 -62.54 -14.93
N ALA A 550 42.62 -62.32 -16.24
CA ALA A 550 43.11 -63.28 -17.23
C ALA A 550 44.61 -63.58 -17.05
N GLU A 551 45.43 -62.55 -16.76
CA GLU A 551 46.86 -62.71 -16.44
C GLU A 551 47.05 -63.52 -15.13
N ALA A 552 46.25 -63.24 -14.09
CA ALA A 552 46.30 -64.00 -12.83
C ALA A 552 45.87 -65.47 -13.01
N ASP A 553 44.86 -65.75 -13.82
CA ASP A 553 44.42 -67.12 -14.13
C ASP A 553 45.49 -67.89 -14.92
N GLN A 554 46.21 -67.23 -15.85
CA GLN A 554 47.37 -67.83 -16.53
C GLN A 554 48.54 -68.08 -15.58
N GLN A 555 48.74 -67.22 -14.59
CA GLN A 555 49.81 -67.35 -13.60
C GLN A 555 49.64 -68.61 -12.74
N LYS A 556 48.41 -69.04 -12.45
CA LYS A 556 48.15 -70.32 -11.78
C LYS A 556 48.72 -71.51 -12.57
N ASN A 557 48.49 -71.53 -13.89
CA ASN A 557 49.00 -72.59 -14.77
C ASN A 557 50.53 -72.52 -14.93
N LEU A 558 51.11 -71.32 -14.98
CA LEU A 558 52.56 -71.13 -15.05
C LEU A 558 53.25 -71.62 -13.77
N VAL A 559 52.71 -71.27 -12.60
CA VAL A 559 53.24 -71.69 -11.30
C VAL A 559 53.12 -73.20 -11.12
N GLU A 560 52.03 -73.83 -11.54
CA GLU A 560 51.87 -75.29 -11.50
C GLU A 560 52.92 -76.01 -12.37
N ALA A 561 53.19 -75.50 -13.58
CA ALA A 561 54.24 -76.02 -14.45
C ALA A 561 55.64 -75.84 -13.86
N GLU A 562 55.94 -74.68 -13.26
CA GLU A 562 57.23 -74.39 -12.63
C GLU A 562 57.47 -75.27 -11.38
N ILE A 563 56.44 -75.47 -10.56
CA ILE A 563 56.49 -76.41 -9.42
C ILE A 563 56.73 -77.84 -9.91
N GLY A 564 56.08 -78.26 -11.00
CA GLY A 564 56.31 -79.57 -11.61
C GLY A 564 57.77 -79.79 -12.05
N VAL A 565 58.38 -78.80 -12.71
CA VAL A 565 59.80 -78.85 -13.09
C VAL A 565 60.70 -78.91 -11.85
N LYS A 566 60.39 -78.12 -10.81
CA LYS A 566 61.17 -78.11 -9.56
C LYS A 566 61.13 -79.44 -8.82
N ILE A 567 59.97 -80.09 -8.77
CA ILE A 567 59.80 -81.44 -8.20
C ILE A 567 60.62 -82.46 -9.00
N ALA A 568 60.62 -82.38 -10.34
CA ALA A 568 61.40 -83.28 -11.18
C ALA A 568 62.93 -83.12 -10.96
N VAL A 569 63.41 -81.87 -10.86
CA VAL A 569 64.83 -81.58 -10.56
C VAL A 569 65.20 -82.09 -9.17
N GLN A 570 64.39 -81.82 -8.15
CA GLN A 570 64.66 -82.31 -6.80
C GLN A 570 64.62 -83.84 -6.69
N ASN A 571 63.72 -84.51 -7.40
CA ASN A 571 63.69 -85.97 -7.46
C ASN A 571 64.95 -86.53 -8.14
N LYS A 572 65.45 -85.89 -9.20
CA LYS A 572 66.73 -86.25 -9.84
C LYS A 572 67.90 -86.08 -8.87
N GLU A 573 67.96 -84.97 -8.14
CA GLU A 573 69.02 -84.69 -7.17
C GLU A 573 69.01 -85.66 -5.98
N LYS A 574 67.82 -86.03 -5.51
CA LYS A 574 67.63 -87.04 -4.47
C LYS A 574 68.15 -88.41 -4.93
N ALA A 575 67.86 -88.80 -6.18
CA ALA A 575 68.35 -90.05 -6.76
C ALA A 575 69.89 -90.10 -6.89
N ILE A 576 70.53 -88.98 -7.27
CA ILE A 576 71.99 -88.88 -7.35
C ILE A 576 72.62 -89.06 -5.97
N ARG A 577 72.12 -88.36 -4.94
CA ARG A 577 72.66 -88.49 -3.58
C ARG A 577 72.46 -89.88 -2.97
N PHE A 578 71.37 -90.58 -3.31
CA PHE A 578 71.18 -91.97 -2.89
C PHE A 578 72.22 -92.90 -3.53
N ALA A 579 72.52 -92.73 -4.83
CA ALA A 579 73.53 -93.53 -5.52
C ALA A 579 74.96 -93.26 -5.02
N GLU A 580 75.31 -92.00 -4.71
CA GLU A 580 76.59 -91.64 -4.11
C GLU A 580 76.75 -92.22 -2.69
N GLY A 581 75.68 -92.15 -1.89
CA GLY A 581 75.65 -92.74 -0.55
C GLY A 581 75.90 -94.25 -0.58
N GLU A 582 75.30 -94.97 -1.53
CA GLU A 582 75.45 -96.42 -1.70
C GLU A 582 76.87 -96.82 -2.15
N ALA A 583 77.49 -96.01 -3.01
CA ALA A 583 78.88 -96.21 -3.44
C ALA A 583 79.88 -96.05 -2.28
N GLU A 584 79.68 -95.07 -1.41
CA GLU A 584 80.58 -94.80 -0.27
C GLU A 584 80.47 -95.91 0.80
N THR A 585 79.28 -96.47 1.05
CA THR A 585 79.11 -97.64 1.94
C THR A 585 79.84 -98.87 1.43
N ILE A 586 79.80 -99.14 0.11
CA ILE A 586 80.49 -100.28 -0.50
C ILE A 586 82.02 -100.11 -0.39
N ARG A 587 82.53 -98.88 -0.57
CA ARG A 587 83.95 -98.56 -0.45
C ARG A 587 84.47 -98.82 0.98
N LEU A 588 83.77 -98.30 1.98
CA LEU A 588 84.11 -98.49 3.40
C LEU A 588 84.09 -99.98 3.82
N LYS A 589 83.14 -100.76 3.30
CA LYS A 589 83.02 -102.20 3.61
C LYS A 589 84.20 -103.01 3.04
N LYS A 590 84.61 -102.72 1.79
CA LYS A 590 85.76 -103.33 1.11
C LYS A 590 87.09 -102.97 1.80
N GLU A 591 87.23 -101.74 2.28
CA GLU A 591 88.44 -101.28 2.98
C GLU A 591 88.59 -101.94 4.37
N GLY A 592 87.46 -102.21 5.05
CA GLY A 592 87.42 -102.99 6.29
C GLY A 592 87.79 -104.47 6.08
N GLU A 593 87.29 -105.11 5.03
CA GLU A 593 87.64 -106.49 4.65
C GLU A 593 89.13 -106.64 4.31
N ALA A 594 89.73 -105.66 3.60
CA ALA A 594 91.14 -105.69 3.27
C ALA A 594 92.07 -105.64 4.51
N LYS A 595 91.72 -104.80 5.50
CA LYS A 595 92.46 -104.74 6.77
C LYS A 595 92.32 -106.03 7.60
N GLY A 596 91.15 -106.66 7.55
CA GLY A 596 90.92 -107.96 8.20
C GLY A 596 91.78 -109.08 7.60
N ILE A 597 91.83 -109.18 6.26
CA ILE A 597 92.62 -110.21 5.56
C ILE A 597 94.13 -110.01 5.80
N ALA A 598 94.61 -108.76 5.82
CA ALA A 598 96.02 -108.47 6.12
C ALA A 598 96.44 -108.89 7.54
N ALA A 599 95.55 -108.71 8.53
CA ALA A 599 95.82 -109.11 9.91
C ALA A 599 95.85 -110.65 10.07
N VAL A 600 94.93 -111.35 9.41
CA VAL A 600 94.91 -112.83 9.40
C VAL A 600 96.15 -113.39 8.69
N GLY A 601 96.53 -112.83 7.53
CA GLY A 601 97.72 -113.27 6.80
C GLY A 601 99.03 -113.10 7.60
N LYS A 602 99.14 -112.03 8.40
CA LYS A 602 100.30 -111.80 9.26
C LYS A 602 100.39 -112.82 10.41
N ALA A 603 99.27 -113.15 11.04
CA ALA A 603 99.20 -114.16 12.10
C ALA A 603 99.49 -115.58 11.57
N GLU A 604 99.01 -115.87 10.35
CA GLU A 604 99.23 -117.16 9.68
C GLU A 604 100.72 -117.37 9.35
N GLY A 605 101.41 -116.31 8.92
CA GLY A 605 102.85 -116.29 8.63
C GLY A 605 103.72 -116.46 9.87
N GLU A 606 103.41 -115.78 10.98
CA GLU A 606 104.14 -115.93 12.25
C GLU A 606 104.04 -117.36 12.80
N ARG A 607 102.85 -117.97 12.70
CA ARG A 607 102.62 -119.37 13.11
C ARG A 607 103.41 -120.37 12.26
N ILE A 608 103.45 -120.20 10.94
CA ILE A 608 104.23 -121.09 10.04
C ILE A 608 105.73 -120.95 10.32
N LEU A 609 106.22 -119.73 10.58
CA LEU A 609 107.62 -119.49 10.89
C LEU A 609 108.03 -120.12 12.23
N ALA A 610 107.15 -120.10 13.23
CA ALA A 610 107.35 -120.77 14.52
C ALA A 610 107.40 -122.31 14.38
N ILE A 611 106.48 -122.90 13.60
CA ILE A 611 106.48 -124.34 13.31
C ILE A 611 107.74 -124.72 12.53
N GLY A 612 108.13 -123.94 11.51
CA GLY A 612 109.33 -124.18 10.72
C GLY A 612 110.61 -124.19 11.57
N LYS A 613 110.77 -123.21 12.48
CA LYS A 613 111.90 -123.18 13.42
C LYS A 613 111.93 -124.39 14.35
N ALA A 614 110.79 -124.75 14.95
CA ALA A 614 110.71 -125.90 15.85
C ALA A 614 110.98 -127.24 15.13
N THR A 615 110.57 -127.35 13.86
CA THR A 615 110.80 -128.55 13.06
C THR A 615 112.27 -128.67 12.67
N ALA A 616 112.91 -127.56 12.28
CA ALA A 616 114.35 -127.53 11.99
C ALA A 616 115.20 -127.85 13.23
N GLU A 617 114.83 -127.32 14.39
CA GLU A 617 115.50 -127.60 15.68
C GLU A 617 115.34 -129.07 16.09
N SER A 618 114.16 -129.67 15.84
CA SER A 618 113.93 -131.11 16.02
C SER A 618 114.78 -131.96 15.07
N TYR A 619 114.96 -131.54 13.81
CA TYR A 619 115.83 -132.25 12.86
C TYR A 619 117.30 -132.17 13.27
N GLU A 620 117.79 -131.01 13.72
CA GLU A 620 119.16 -130.89 14.25
C GLU A 620 119.38 -131.77 15.49
N LEU A 621 118.42 -131.80 16.41
CA LEU A 621 118.50 -132.66 17.61
C LEU A 621 118.43 -134.16 17.27
N GLN A 622 117.56 -134.57 16.33
CA GLN A 622 117.50 -135.96 15.86
C GLN A 622 118.79 -136.38 15.16
N ASN A 623 119.36 -135.52 14.31
CA ASN A 623 120.60 -135.82 13.60
C ASN A 623 121.78 -135.96 14.58
N ARG A 624 121.81 -135.14 15.64
CA ARG A 624 122.85 -135.20 16.68
C ARG A 624 122.75 -136.44 17.59
N ALA A 625 121.57 -137.06 17.71
CA ALA A 625 121.35 -138.22 18.58
C ALA A 625 121.45 -139.59 17.85
N ILE A 626 121.15 -139.65 16.54
CA ILE A 626 120.94 -140.92 15.82
C ILE A 626 121.90 -141.12 14.62
N GLY A 627 122.58 -140.08 14.13
CA GLY A 627 123.53 -140.19 13.00
C GLY A 627 122.85 -140.30 11.63
N GLU A 628 123.59 -139.90 10.59
CA GLU A 628 123.08 -139.48 9.27
C GLU A 628 122.30 -140.56 8.49
N GLU A 629 122.60 -141.85 8.66
CA GLU A 629 121.87 -142.95 7.98
C GLU A 629 120.54 -143.32 8.66
N GLY A 630 120.36 -143.04 9.95
CA GLY A 630 119.16 -143.46 10.71
C GLY A 630 117.92 -142.62 10.38
N VAL A 631 118.09 -141.32 10.15
CA VAL A 631 116.99 -140.35 9.92
C VAL A 631 116.24 -140.65 8.62
N VAL A 632 116.93 -141.11 7.57
CA VAL A 632 116.34 -141.42 6.26
C VAL A 632 115.32 -142.57 6.35
N SER A 633 115.60 -143.59 7.16
CA SER A 633 114.71 -144.76 7.30
C SER A 633 113.40 -144.44 8.06
N ILE A 634 113.46 -143.57 9.08
CA ILE A 634 112.27 -143.11 9.82
C ILE A 634 111.39 -142.22 8.95
N GLU A 635 111.99 -141.34 8.15
CA GLU A 635 111.23 -140.39 7.31
C GLU A 635 110.51 -141.11 6.16
N ILE A 636 111.13 -142.14 5.55
CA ILE A 636 110.47 -143.02 4.56
C ILE A 636 109.30 -143.78 5.22
N ALA A 637 109.47 -144.28 6.45
CA ALA A 637 108.40 -144.97 7.17
C ALA A 637 107.23 -144.02 7.55
N LYS A 638 107.51 -142.78 7.95
CA LYS A 638 106.48 -141.75 8.24
C LYS A 638 105.73 -141.31 6.99
N GLN A 639 106.43 -141.13 5.86
CA GLN A 639 105.82 -140.80 4.57
C GLN A 639 104.90 -141.93 4.05
N ILE A 640 105.23 -143.20 4.31
CA ILE A 640 104.35 -144.33 3.98
C ILE A 640 103.11 -144.40 4.91
N ALA A 641 103.24 -144.03 6.19
CA ALA A 641 102.12 -144.00 7.14
C ALA A 641 101.18 -142.79 6.97
N ALA A 642 101.69 -141.62 6.60
CA ALA A 642 100.89 -140.41 6.36
C ALA A 642 100.20 -140.40 4.98
N GLY A 643 100.68 -141.20 4.03
CA GLY A 643 100.17 -141.27 2.64
C GLY A 643 98.85 -142.03 2.44
N ASN A 644 98.35 -142.79 3.43
CA ASN A 644 97.08 -143.54 3.35
C ASN A 644 96.80 -144.27 2.01
N ILE A 645 97.85 -144.85 1.40
CA ILE A 645 97.75 -145.65 0.16
C ILE A 645 97.34 -147.08 0.55
N LYS A 646 96.12 -147.49 0.20
CA LYS A 646 95.55 -148.82 0.46
C LYS A 646 95.84 -149.76 -0.73
N VAL A 647 96.67 -150.79 -0.54
CA VAL A 647 97.00 -151.81 -1.56
C VAL A 647 96.77 -153.22 -1.01
N THR A 648 95.55 -153.74 -1.19
CA THR A 648 95.19 -155.15 -1.44
C THR A 648 93.69 -155.24 -1.79
N PRO A 649 93.24 -156.16 -2.68
CA PRO A 649 91.84 -156.34 -3.04
C PRO A 649 91.17 -157.42 -2.16
N ASP A 650 89.84 -157.46 -2.09
CA ASP A 650 89.05 -158.69 -1.90
C ASP A 650 87.57 -158.46 -2.24
N PHE A 651 87.05 -159.28 -3.16
CA PHE A 651 85.61 -159.49 -3.40
C PHE A 651 85.19 -160.78 -2.66
N LEU A 652 83.92 -160.88 -2.25
CA LEU A 652 83.18 -162.13 -2.41
C LEU A 652 81.67 -161.88 -2.49
N VAL A 653 81.05 -162.47 -3.50
CA VAL A 653 79.60 -162.49 -3.79
C VAL A 653 79.02 -163.79 -3.24
N GLN A 654 77.88 -163.71 -2.56
CA GLN A 654 76.90 -164.79 -2.41
C GLN A 654 75.61 -164.13 -1.88
N GLY A 655 74.43 -164.20 -2.51
CA GLY A 655 73.91 -165.15 -3.46
C GLY A 655 72.57 -165.65 -2.91
N ASN A 656 71.49 -165.35 -3.65
CA ASN A 656 70.19 -166.01 -3.66
C ASN A 656 69.18 -165.72 -2.52
N GLU A 657 68.05 -165.09 -2.89
CA GLU A 657 66.78 -165.70 -3.37
C GLU A 657 65.95 -166.15 -2.16
N ASN A 658 64.72 -165.70 -1.95
CA ASN A 658 63.68 -165.58 -2.95
C ASN A 658 62.54 -164.70 -2.42
N LEU A 659 61.87 -164.04 -3.37
CA LEU A 659 60.46 -163.64 -3.39
C LEU A 659 59.90 -162.89 -2.16
N GLY A 660 59.42 -161.66 -2.27
CA GLY A 660 58.97 -160.94 -3.44
C GLY A 660 57.97 -159.86 -3.01
N GLY A 661 57.84 -158.82 -3.85
CA GLY A 661 56.70 -157.93 -3.82
C GLY A 661 56.67 -156.91 -2.69
N LEU A 662 57.48 -155.85 -2.82
CA LEU A 662 57.18 -154.43 -2.54
C LEU A 662 58.49 -153.64 -2.36
N LEU A 663 59.28 -153.50 -3.43
CA LEU A 663 60.43 -152.57 -3.48
C LEU A 663 60.56 -151.90 -4.85
N SER A 664 59.44 -151.34 -5.32
CA SER A 664 59.34 -150.37 -6.41
C SER A 664 59.51 -148.91 -5.91
N ALA A 665 60.38 -148.71 -4.90
CA ALA A 665 60.64 -147.41 -4.26
C ALA A 665 62.13 -147.06 -4.10
N TYR A 666 63.07 -147.77 -4.76
CA TYR A 666 64.49 -147.37 -4.80
C TYR A 666 65.14 -147.39 -6.21
N LEU A 667 64.34 -147.64 -7.26
CA LEU A 667 64.46 -146.87 -8.50
C LEU A 667 64.04 -145.44 -8.10
N THR A 668 64.82 -144.36 -8.20
CA THR A 668 65.56 -143.89 -9.38
C THR A 668 66.63 -142.87 -8.95
N GLN A 669 67.22 -143.02 -7.75
CA GLN A 669 67.90 -141.90 -7.06
C GLN A 669 69.44 -141.93 -7.05
N ASN A 670 70.16 -142.97 -7.50
CA ASN A 670 71.64 -142.92 -7.48
C ASN A 670 72.31 -143.31 -8.80
N MET A 671 71.60 -143.12 -9.92
CA MET A 671 72.12 -143.26 -11.29
C MET A 671 72.58 -141.90 -11.83
N VAL A 672 73.74 -141.88 -12.48
CA VAL A 672 73.85 -141.43 -13.88
C VAL A 672 73.06 -140.16 -14.24
N SER A 673 73.75 -139.02 -14.32
CA SER A 673 73.94 -138.38 -15.63
C SER A 673 75.44 -138.27 -15.92
N ARG A 674 75.99 -139.34 -16.52
CA ARG A 674 77.14 -139.22 -17.41
C ARG A 674 76.68 -138.54 -18.71
N THR A 675 77.65 -137.99 -19.44
CA THR A 675 77.69 -137.62 -20.88
C THR A 675 77.53 -136.13 -21.25
N ASN A 676 78.58 -135.61 -21.92
CA ASN A 676 78.71 -134.43 -22.79
C ASN A 676 78.59 -133.02 -22.19
N SER A 677 79.31 -131.99 -22.63
CA SER A 677 80.42 -131.82 -23.60
C SER A 677 80.92 -130.36 -23.53
N ASP A 678 82.19 -130.15 -23.91
CA ASP A 678 82.79 -128.92 -24.43
C ASP A 678 82.96 -127.65 -23.57
N LYS A 679 84.21 -127.49 -23.11
CA LYS A 679 84.98 -126.23 -23.20
C LYS A 679 85.91 -126.34 -24.41
N PRO A 680 86.35 -125.22 -25.01
CA PRO A 680 87.78 -124.88 -24.86
C PRO A 680 88.05 -123.37 -24.72
N ILE A 681 88.92 -122.95 -23.79
CA ILE A 681 90.39 -122.73 -23.87
C ILE A 681 90.73 -121.28 -24.23
N VAL A 682 91.46 -120.66 -23.30
CA VAL A 682 92.14 -119.36 -23.37
C VAL A 682 93.40 -119.48 -24.22
N THR A 683 93.69 -118.45 -25.01
CA THR A 683 94.96 -118.23 -25.73
C THR A 683 95.32 -116.73 -25.70
N PRO A 684 96.58 -116.32 -25.94
CA PRO A 684 97.73 -116.53 -25.05
C PRO A 684 98.65 -115.26 -25.00
N GLU A 685 99.92 -115.46 -24.59
CA GLU A 685 101.11 -114.60 -24.78
C GLU A 685 101.29 -113.45 -23.76
N ILE A 686 102.38 -113.36 -22.98
CA ILE A 686 103.76 -113.88 -23.05
C ILE A 686 104.18 -114.40 -21.67
#